data_AF-A0A5B7DIB7-F1
#
_entry.id   AF-A0A5B7DIB7-F1
#
_cell.length_a   1.000
_cell.length_b   1.000
_cell.length_c   1.000
_cell.angle_alpha   90.00
_cell.angle_beta   90.00
_cell.angle_gamma   90.00
#
_symmetry.space_group_name_H-M   'P 1'
#
loop_
_entity.id
_entity.type
_entity.pdbx_description
1 polymer ?
#
loop_
_entity_poly.entity_id
_entity_poly.type
_entity_poly.pdbx_seq_one_letter_code
_entity_poly.pdbx_strand_id
1 'polypeptide(L)'
;MLCLTVCDRVYTYYTTHEENSSHEVDTMVLSLCTALKNIFPSVPLTRHIIRKVEIQPPKRMQQLEELERATLGGTRDMGPCGGFSTQYMCMCDYHALPYREEVAWDVDTIYLSHDTRELYLHDFDYLEQKDLIPIISALEYNTWFRKLRASHSKLSHEAIERILHVVSKSLSLEEIYLDNIGAKAEFANKLSLALLSNSNIPLQKLDLSHNPLEDKGAIHISNPIGRQAKGLSHLNLSHCGLTGKGVNMLAHSLSVNKYMCQTLTFLNLAGNSLRDDVNNLYNFLAQPNTLKTLDLSATECAIDALFGALLRGCTSSLAQLILSRNSFGSKKSREMLPSFKQYFTSTLALKTLTFSQCKLPSDALKNVLLGLACNENISEVDLDLSSNHLGATGAQILESCIHGVRCLAALDISDNGLETQLGPVVAAISKNKSIKKLNIGRNLNSIKSKHVYHVMEAVVQMIQEEDCVLESLFINDSRLKTDLHNLLNALGSNHCLQNLDISGNYMGDSGARLLAKALQINSKLQFISYDRNNVTLQGYSDIAYALQSNYSVKFLPFPVHDAMLCMKTAPERTENIMRRIQDILYRNVSPMKYSNGQAFRLQQGFLLSSTQQQVDRLVLQTGEVVRTLRRSGSDLGGSNSLQWVEGLIADADNSKQVGVGAGFLKLFILALVEVMFITLSLSFLLHLYIFLNFYLSTEHLRCF
;
A
#
# COMPACT_ATOMS: atom_id res chain seq x y z
N MET A 1 47.66 -12.21 -22.93
CA MET A 1 46.98 -13.33 -22.24
C MET A 1 45.79 -12.77 -21.48
N LEU A 2 44.61 -13.34 -21.66
CA LEU A 2 43.39 -13.03 -20.90
C LEU A 2 42.91 -14.30 -20.22
N CYS A 3 42.69 -14.26 -18.90
CA CYS A 3 42.10 -15.36 -18.14
C CYS A 3 40.73 -14.93 -17.62
N LEU A 4 39.68 -15.68 -17.98
CA LEU A 4 38.32 -15.46 -17.50
C LEU A 4 37.89 -16.63 -16.62
N THR A 5 37.46 -16.36 -15.40
CA THR A 5 36.90 -17.38 -14.51
C THR A 5 35.38 -17.23 -14.47
N VAL A 6 34.65 -18.22 -15.00
CA VAL A 6 33.18 -18.25 -15.03
C VAL A 6 32.71 -19.57 -14.45
N CYS A 7 31.84 -19.54 -13.43
CA CYS A 7 31.33 -20.73 -12.74
C CYS A 7 32.46 -21.70 -12.33
N ASP A 8 33.53 -21.16 -11.74
CA ASP A 8 34.73 -21.88 -11.30
C ASP A 8 35.54 -22.58 -12.41
N ARG A 9 35.23 -22.31 -13.68
CA ARG A 9 36.03 -22.73 -14.84
C ARG A 9 36.89 -21.58 -15.34
N VAL A 10 38.16 -21.86 -15.60
CA VAL A 10 39.13 -20.89 -16.10
C VAL A 10 39.28 -21.08 -17.61
N TYR A 11 39.04 -20.01 -18.36
CA TYR A 11 39.25 -19.93 -19.80
C TYR A 11 40.44 -19.01 -20.08
N THR A 12 41.45 -19.52 -20.78
CA THR A 12 42.67 -18.78 -21.09
C THR A 12 42.76 -18.51 -22.58
N TYR A 13 42.93 -17.24 -22.94
CA TYR A 13 43.04 -16.78 -24.32
C TYR A 13 44.41 -16.16 -24.56
N TYR A 14 44.99 -16.45 -25.72
CA TYR A 14 46.28 -15.92 -26.18
C TYR A 14 46.06 -15.14 -27.48
N THR A 15 46.74 -14.01 -27.62
CA THR A 15 46.72 -13.19 -28.83
C THR A 15 47.77 -13.73 -29.82
N THR A 16 47.47 -13.69 -31.11
CA THR A 16 48.27 -14.35 -32.17
C THR A 16 49.40 -13.49 -32.73
N HIS A 17 49.45 -12.19 -32.40
CA HIS A 17 50.42 -11.23 -32.95
C HIS A 17 51.33 -10.60 -31.88
N GLU A 18 52.65 -10.70 -32.06
CA GLU A 18 53.64 -10.29 -31.06
C GLU A 18 53.75 -8.76 -30.86
N GLU A 19 53.47 -7.94 -31.88
CA GLU A 19 53.76 -6.49 -31.84
C GLU A 19 52.68 -5.61 -31.18
N ASN A 20 51.45 -6.09 -30.95
CA ASN A 20 50.37 -5.33 -30.29
C ASN A 20 49.51 -6.16 -29.30
N SER A 21 50.04 -7.30 -28.86
CA SER A 21 49.35 -8.34 -28.08
C SER A 21 48.64 -7.87 -26.79
N SER A 22 49.12 -6.80 -26.15
CA SER A 22 48.56 -6.25 -24.91
C SER A 22 47.40 -5.29 -25.16
N HIS A 23 47.40 -4.57 -26.28
CA HIS A 23 46.35 -3.62 -26.64
C HIS A 23 45.05 -4.35 -26.99
N GLU A 24 45.14 -5.44 -27.77
CA GLU A 24 43.98 -6.27 -28.12
C GLU A 24 43.26 -6.82 -26.86
N VAL A 25 44.03 -7.29 -25.88
CA VAL A 25 43.47 -7.77 -24.61
C VAL A 25 42.80 -6.63 -23.84
N ASP A 26 43.38 -5.42 -23.84
CA ASP A 26 42.76 -4.26 -23.20
C ASP A 26 41.46 -3.87 -23.91
N THR A 27 41.41 -3.90 -25.24
CA THR A 27 40.20 -3.64 -26.01
C THR A 27 39.12 -4.69 -25.73
N MET A 28 39.48 -5.97 -25.63
CA MET A 28 38.54 -7.04 -25.25
C MET A 28 37.96 -6.83 -23.85
N VAL A 29 38.83 -6.54 -22.86
CA VAL A 29 38.41 -6.27 -21.48
C VAL A 29 37.52 -5.03 -21.44
N LEU A 30 37.91 -3.93 -22.11
CA LEU A 30 37.13 -2.70 -22.15
C LEU A 30 35.77 -2.91 -22.82
N SER A 31 35.71 -3.71 -23.90
CA SER A 31 34.45 -4.04 -24.59
C SER A 31 33.52 -4.86 -23.70
N LEU A 32 34.04 -5.87 -22.99
CA LEU A 32 33.28 -6.67 -22.03
C LEU A 32 32.76 -5.80 -20.87
N CYS A 33 33.62 -4.95 -20.32
CA CYS A 33 33.24 -4.04 -19.24
C CYS A 33 32.20 -3.02 -19.70
N THR A 34 32.33 -2.50 -20.92
CA THR A 34 31.35 -1.59 -21.52
C THR A 34 30.00 -2.27 -21.73
N ALA A 35 29.99 -3.51 -22.22
CA ALA A 35 28.76 -4.29 -22.41
C ALA A 35 28.04 -4.53 -21.07
N LEU A 36 28.77 -5.02 -20.06
CA LEU A 36 28.23 -5.21 -18.71
C LEU A 36 27.72 -3.90 -18.11
N LYS A 37 28.41 -2.78 -18.35
CA LYS A 37 28.01 -1.47 -17.83
C LYS A 37 26.77 -0.91 -18.55
N ASN A 38 26.57 -1.23 -19.83
CA ASN A 38 25.36 -0.86 -20.55
C ASN A 38 24.13 -1.64 -20.04
N ILE A 39 24.32 -2.89 -19.60
CA ILE A 39 23.25 -3.72 -19.01
C ILE A 39 22.99 -3.32 -17.55
N PHE A 40 24.05 -3.10 -16.77
CA PHE A 40 24.01 -2.79 -15.34
C PHE A 40 24.60 -1.40 -15.05
N PRO A 41 23.92 -0.32 -15.48
CA PRO A 41 24.49 1.04 -15.42
C PRO A 41 24.70 1.53 -13.99
N SER A 42 23.83 1.12 -13.05
CA SER A 42 23.71 1.74 -11.74
C SER A 42 24.63 1.20 -10.64
N VAL A 43 25.31 0.08 -10.86
CA VAL A 43 26.18 -0.54 -9.85
C VAL A 43 27.65 -0.54 -10.26
N PRO A 44 28.60 -0.53 -9.32
CA PRO A 44 30.02 -0.66 -9.63
C PRO A 44 30.30 -1.94 -10.42
N LEU A 45 31.19 -1.87 -11.41
CA LEU A 45 31.53 -3.05 -12.22
C LEU A 45 32.51 -3.93 -11.44
N THR A 46 33.60 -3.33 -10.95
CA THR A 46 34.59 -4.03 -10.16
C THR A 46 34.09 -4.30 -8.73
N ARG A 47 34.48 -5.46 -8.19
CA ARG A 47 34.16 -5.96 -6.84
C ARG A 47 32.69 -6.30 -6.59
N HIS A 48 31.77 -5.78 -7.39
CA HIS A 48 30.34 -6.06 -7.25
C HIS A 48 29.82 -7.03 -8.32
N ILE A 49 29.85 -6.64 -9.60
CA ILE A 49 29.53 -7.54 -10.72
C ILE A 49 30.69 -8.52 -10.95
N ILE A 50 31.90 -7.97 -11.16
CA ILE A 50 33.11 -8.76 -11.38
C ILE A 50 33.87 -8.90 -10.06
N ARG A 51 33.87 -10.10 -9.50
CA ARG A 51 34.44 -10.39 -8.16
C ARG A 51 35.92 -10.00 -8.05
N LYS A 52 36.72 -10.25 -9.10
CA LYS A 52 38.16 -10.02 -9.09
C LYS A 52 38.63 -9.62 -10.50
N VAL A 53 39.39 -8.54 -10.58
CA VAL A 53 40.06 -8.09 -11.79
C VAL A 53 41.53 -7.87 -11.45
N GLU A 54 42.43 -8.62 -12.10
CA GLU A 54 43.87 -8.52 -11.93
C GLU A 54 44.50 -8.23 -13.29
N ILE A 55 45.14 -7.07 -13.43
CA ILE A 55 45.80 -6.64 -14.66
C ILE A 55 47.27 -6.39 -14.37
N GLN A 56 48.15 -6.97 -15.19
CA GLN A 56 49.59 -6.72 -15.16
C GLN A 56 50.07 -6.09 -16.48
N PRO A 57 50.85 -5.00 -16.45
CA PRO A 57 51.21 -4.18 -15.28
C PRO A 57 50.02 -3.38 -14.70
N PRO A 58 49.98 -3.09 -13.38
CA PRO A 58 48.84 -2.44 -12.70
C PRO A 58 48.42 -1.08 -13.26
N LYS A 59 49.33 -0.35 -13.92
CA LYS A 59 49.03 0.95 -14.55
C LYS A 59 47.91 0.87 -15.60
N ARG A 60 47.71 -0.29 -16.22
CA ARG A 60 46.63 -0.54 -17.21
C ARG A 60 45.23 -0.52 -16.59
N MET A 61 45.12 -0.61 -15.26
CA MET A 61 43.84 -0.51 -14.54
C MET A 61 43.21 0.90 -14.64
N GLN A 62 44.00 1.94 -14.94
CA GLN A 62 43.52 3.32 -14.99
C GLN A 62 42.38 3.52 -16.01
N GLN A 63 42.44 2.86 -17.17
CA GLN A 63 41.40 2.94 -18.19
C GLN A 63 40.06 2.36 -17.70
N LEU A 64 40.11 1.32 -16.86
CA LEU A 64 38.94 0.71 -16.25
C LEU A 64 38.34 1.61 -15.17
N GLU A 65 39.19 2.23 -14.34
CA GLU A 65 38.78 3.19 -13.33
C GLU A 65 38.20 4.48 -13.94
N GLU A 66 38.71 4.91 -15.10
CA GLU A 66 38.16 6.01 -15.88
C GLU A 66 36.78 5.67 -16.44
N LEU A 67 36.58 4.46 -16.97
CA LEU A 67 35.25 3.97 -17.39
C LEU A 67 34.26 3.96 -16.22
N GLU A 68 34.68 3.50 -15.04
CA GLU A 68 33.85 3.54 -13.83
C GLU A 68 33.51 4.97 -13.40
N ARG A 69 34.49 5.89 -13.42
CA ARG A 69 34.32 7.30 -13.04
C ARG A 69 33.44 8.09 -14.02
N ALA A 70 33.63 7.91 -15.32
CA ALA A 70 32.86 8.58 -16.36
C ALA A 70 31.35 8.27 -16.26
N THR A 71 31.00 7.13 -15.64
CA THR A 71 29.62 6.66 -15.52
C THR A 71 28.98 7.02 -14.19
N LEU A 72 29.77 7.23 -13.12
CA LEU A 72 29.29 7.74 -11.82
C LEU A 72 28.98 9.24 -11.85
N GLY A 73 29.48 9.98 -12.86
CA GLY A 73 29.44 11.44 -12.93
C GLY A 73 28.37 12.06 -13.85
N GLY A 74 27.54 11.30 -14.57
CA GLY A 74 26.60 11.91 -15.52
C GLY A 74 25.44 11.04 -15.99
N THR A 75 24.25 11.61 -15.90
CA THR A 75 23.01 11.49 -16.70
C THR A 75 23.03 10.59 -17.96
N ARG A 76 23.44 9.32 -17.86
CA ARG A 76 23.00 8.31 -18.83
C ARG A 76 21.54 8.01 -18.54
N ASP A 77 20.70 8.15 -19.56
CA ASP A 77 19.33 7.66 -19.53
C ASP A 77 19.38 6.15 -19.27
N MET A 78 19.04 5.74 -18.04
CA MET A 78 19.07 4.34 -17.63
C MET A 78 17.91 3.54 -18.22
N GLY A 79 17.03 4.19 -18.99
CA GLY A 79 15.80 3.60 -19.46
C GLY A 79 14.78 3.41 -18.33
N PRO A 80 13.58 2.90 -18.67
CA PRO A 80 12.54 2.63 -17.69
C PRO A 80 13.03 1.72 -16.57
N CYS A 81 12.55 1.99 -15.36
CA CYS A 81 12.81 1.18 -14.17
C CYS A 81 14.30 0.80 -13.95
N GLY A 82 15.22 1.73 -14.26
CA GLY A 82 16.67 1.51 -14.09
C GLY A 82 17.26 0.49 -15.07
N GLY A 83 16.66 0.37 -16.25
CA GLY A 83 17.12 -0.52 -17.32
C GLY A 83 16.67 -1.96 -17.13
N PHE A 84 15.56 -2.17 -16.42
CA PHE A 84 15.06 -3.50 -16.07
C PHE A 84 14.90 -4.38 -17.30
N SER A 85 14.29 -3.90 -18.38
CA SER A 85 14.05 -4.70 -19.58
C SER A 85 15.33 -5.21 -20.25
N THR A 86 16.39 -4.40 -20.26
CA THR A 86 17.72 -4.82 -20.73
C THR A 86 18.35 -5.87 -19.82
N GLN A 87 18.20 -5.71 -18.50
CA GLN A 87 18.70 -6.66 -17.50
C GLN A 87 17.94 -7.99 -17.59
N TYR A 88 16.61 -7.93 -17.72
CA TYR A 88 15.74 -9.07 -17.90
C TYR A 88 16.09 -9.84 -19.17
N MET A 89 16.28 -9.16 -20.31
CA MET A 89 16.74 -9.80 -21.56
C MET A 89 18.09 -10.52 -21.37
N CYS A 90 19.05 -9.89 -20.70
CA CYS A 90 20.33 -10.53 -20.38
C CYS A 90 20.15 -11.75 -19.46
N MET A 91 19.24 -11.69 -18.48
CA MET A 91 19.00 -12.79 -17.56
C MET A 91 18.23 -13.95 -18.22
N CYS A 92 17.36 -13.67 -19.19
CA CYS A 92 16.74 -14.69 -20.04
C CYS A 92 17.81 -15.47 -20.80
N ASP A 93 18.75 -14.78 -21.46
CA ASP A 93 19.87 -15.42 -22.15
C ASP A 93 20.74 -16.25 -21.18
N TYR A 94 21.13 -15.66 -20.05
CA TYR A 94 21.94 -16.32 -19.03
C TYR A 94 21.30 -17.61 -18.48
N HIS A 95 19.98 -17.60 -18.30
CA HIS A 95 19.22 -18.76 -17.82
C HIS A 95 18.72 -19.69 -18.94
N ALA A 96 19.03 -19.39 -20.20
CA ALA A 96 18.52 -20.10 -21.38
C ALA A 96 16.98 -20.21 -21.39
N LEU A 97 16.29 -19.12 -21.04
CA LEU A 97 14.84 -19.01 -20.99
C LEU A 97 14.34 -17.98 -22.02
N PRO A 98 13.12 -18.15 -22.56
CA PRO A 98 12.59 -17.23 -23.55
C PRO A 98 12.37 -15.83 -22.96
N TYR A 99 12.72 -14.82 -23.75
CA TYR A 99 12.35 -13.43 -23.46
C TYR A 99 10.86 -13.24 -23.73
N ARG A 100 10.15 -12.66 -22.75
CA ARG A 100 8.73 -12.30 -22.85
C ARG A 100 8.60 -10.80 -23.04
N GLU A 101 8.10 -10.37 -24.19
CA GLU A 101 7.90 -8.95 -24.49
C GLU A 101 6.89 -8.32 -23.53
N GLU A 102 5.93 -9.10 -23.05
CA GLU A 102 4.88 -8.68 -22.12
C GLU A 102 5.47 -8.21 -20.78
N VAL A 103 6.47 -8.91 -20.24
CA VAL A 103 7.16 -8.54 -18.99
C VAL A 103 7.86 -7.20 -19.15
N ALA A 104 8.59 -7.02 -20.25
CA ALA A 104 9.29 -5.78 -20.52
C ALA A 104 8.29 -4.63 -20.73
N TRP A 105 7.18 -4.89 -21.43
CA TRP A 105 6.13 -3.89 -21.63
C TRP A 105 5.44 -3.49 -20.33
N ASP A 106 5.10 -4.46 -19.45
CA ASP A 106 4.51 -4.21 -18.14
C ASP A 106 5.43 -3.31 -17.29
N VAL A 107 6.72 -3.61 -17.25
CA VAL A 107 7.67 -2.83 -16.46
C VAL A 107 7.96 -1.46 -17.09
N ASP A 108 8.22 -1.41 -18.39
CA ASP A 108 8.58 -0.16 -19.07
C ASP A 108 7.40 0.81 -19.19
N THR A 109 6.17 0.29 -19.18
CA THR A 109 4.95 1.09 -19.36
C THR A 109 4.21 1.29 -18.04
N ILE A 110 3.71 0.21 -17.43
CA ILE A 110 2.83 0.28 -16.25
C ILE A 110 3.64 0.68 -15.02
N TYR A 111 4.74 0.00 -14.74
CA TYR A 111 5.52 0.29 -13.54
C TYR A 111 6.15 1.67 -13.61
N LEU A 112 6.69 2.05 -14.77
CA LEU A 112 7.23 3.40 -14.97
C LEU A 112 6.13 4.47 -14.82
N SER A 113 4.94 4.29 -15.39
CA SER A 113 3.87 5.30 -15.32
C SER A 113 3.37 5.56 -13.90
N HIS A 114 3.47 4.55 -13.03
CA HIS A 114 3.06 4.63 -11.63
C HIS A 114 4.23 4.96 -10.68
N ASP A 115 5.46 5.15 -11.19
CA ASP A 115 6.70 5.27 -10.40
C ASP A 115 6.85 4.13 -9.37
N THR A 116 6.43 2.92 -9.75
CA THR A 116 6.39 1.76 -8.86
C THR A 116 7.81 1.29 -8.53
N ARG A 117 8.12 1.23 -7.23
CA ARG A 117 9.41 0.76 -6.69
C ARG A 117 9.35 -0.65 -6.11
N GLU A 118 8.22 -1.33 -6.28
CA GLU A 118 7.95 -2.69 -5.85
C GLU A 118 7.88 -3.61 -7.07
N LEU A 119 8.68 -4.68 -7.10
CA LEU A 119 8.44 -5.79 -8.00
C LEU A 119 7.51 -6.78 -7.30
N TYR A 120 6.26 -6.85 -7.74
CA TYR A 120 5.28 -7.78 -7.20
C TYR A 120 5.15 -9.00 -8.12
N LEU A 121 5.58 -10.17 -7.65
CA LEU A 121 5.60 -11.38 -8.48
C LEU A 121 4.21 -11.86 -8.91
N HIS A 122 3.16 -11.43 -8.22
CA HIS A 122 1.78 -11.71 -8.62
C HIS A 122 1.41 -10.97 -9.91
N ASP A 123 2.09 -9.89 -10.29
CA ASP A 123 1.79 -9.22 -11.57
C ASP A 123 2.16 -10.11 -12.78
N PHE A 124 2.92 -11.20 -12.57
CA PHE A 124 3.38 -12.15 -13.59
C PHE A 124 2.80 -13.56 -13.39
N ASP A 125 1.69 -13.68 -12.67
CA ASP A 125 0.99 -14.95 -12.40
C ASP A 125 0.38 -15.62 -13.63
N TYR A 126 0.24 -14.87 -14.73
CA TYR A 126 -0.10 -15.41 -16.06
C TYR A 126 1.04 -16.20 -16.72
N LEU A 127 2.27 -16.11 -16.21
CA LEU A 127 3.45 -16.83 -16.72
C LEU A 127 3.70 -18.14 -15.98
N GLU A 128 4.54 -19.00 -16.57
CA GLU A 128 5.01 -20.20 -15.89
C GLU A 128 6.00 -19.85 -14.77
N GLN A 129 6.06 -20.68 -13.72
CA GLN A 129 6.98 -20.47 -12.59
C GLN A 129 8.47 -20.38 -12.99
N LYS A 130 8.87 -21.01 -14.10
CA LYS A 130 10.23 -20.92 -14.63
C LYS A 130 10.54 -19.54 -15.21
N ASP A 131 9.54 -18.85 -15.75
CA ASP A 131 9.69 -17.53 -16.36
C ASP A 131 9.93 -16.44 -15.31
N LEU A 132 9.57 -16.71 -14.03
CA LEU A 132 9.91 -15.83 -12.89
C LEU A 132 11.41 -15.78 -12.58
N ILE A 133 12.18 -16.81 -12.96
CA ILE A 133 13.61 -16.91 -12.67
C ILE A 133 14.37 -15.69 -13.23
N PRO A 134 14.33 -15.39 -14.55
CA PRO A 134 15.03 -14.23 -15.11
C PRO A 134 14.46 -12.88 -14.63
N ILE A 135 13.16 -12.81 -14.33
CA ILE A 135 12.51 -11.61 -13.77
C ILE A 135 13.11 -11.27 -12.41
N ILE A 136 13.18 -12.25 -11.51
CA ILE A 136 13.78 -12.09 -10.19
C ILE A 136 15.28 -11.79 -10.33
N SER A 137 16.00 -12.54 -11.17
CA SER A 137 17.45 -12.35 -11.37
C SER A 137 17.80 -10.94 -11.86
N ALA A 138 16.94 -10.29 -12.65
CA ALA A 138 17.17 -8.92 -13.10
C ALA A 138 17.28 -7.92 -11.93
N LEU A 139 16.70 -8.22 -10.76
CA LEU A 139 16.82 -7.41 -9.55
C LEU A 139 18.20 -7.43 -8.89
N GLU A 140 19.08 -8.37 -9.26
CA GLU A 140 20.39 -8.55 -8.60
C GLU A 140 21.22 -7.25 -8.61
N TYR A 141 21.20 -6.53 -9.74
CA TYR A 141 21.95 -5.30 -9.97
C TYR A 141 21.07 -4.09 -10.29
N ASN A 142 19.75 -4.27 -10.27
CA ASN A 142 18.80 -3.19 -10.46
C ASN A 142 18.77 -2.29 -9.22
N THR A 143 18.75 -0.97 -9.41
CA THR A 143 18.68 0.00 -8.30
C THR A 143 17.39 0.82 -8.29
N TRP A 144 16.49 0.58 -9.25
CA TRP A 144 15.17 1.21 -9.28
C TRP A 144 14.24 0.58 -8.25
N PHE A 145 14.20 -0.76 -8.22
CA PHE A 145 13.39 -1.51 -7.29
C PHE A 145 14.00 -1.51 -5.89
N ARG A 146 13.17 -1.14 -4.93
CA ARG A 146 13.50 -1.12 -3.50
C ARG A 146 12.70 -2.13 -2.71
N LYS A 147 11.66 -2.71 -3.32
CA LYS A 147 10.77 -3.69 -2.69
C LYS A 147 10.60 -4.90 -3.59
N LEU A 148 10.63 -6.07 -2.99
CA LEU A 148 10.28 -7.33 -3.62
C LEU A 148 9.12 -7.96 -2.85
N ARG A 149 8.02 -8.25 -3.55
CA ARG A 149 6.84 -8.88 -2.96
C ARG A 149 6.52 -10.20 -3.66
N ALA A 150 6.34 -11.24 -2.87
CA ALA A 150 5.70 -12.48 -3.26
C ALA A 150 4.71 -12.85 -2.14
N SER A 151 3.42 -12.77 -2.44
CA SER A 151 2.34 -12.96 -1.48
C SER A 151 1.39 -14.03 -2.00
N HIS A 152 0.91 -14.89 -1.09
CA HIS A 152 -0.13 -15.91 -1.38
C HIS A 152 0.11 -16.80 -2.61
N SER A 153 1.37 -17.06 -2.97
CA SER A 153 1.74 -17.87 -4.12
C SER A 153 2.86 -18.85 -3.76
N LYS A 154 2.67 -20.13 -4.10
CA LYS A 154 3.71 -21.14 -3.86
C LYS A 154 4.79 -21.01 -4.93
N LEU A 155 5.95 -20.50 -4.52
CA LEU A 155 7.10 -20.34 -5.40
C LEU A 155 7.81 -21.69 -5.65
N SER A 156 8.37 -21.86 -6.85
CA SER A 156 9.27 -22.97 -7.15
C SER A 156 10.57 -22.88 -6.33
N HIS A 157 11.25 -24.01 -6.17
CA HIS A 157 12.54 -24.04 -5.47
C HIS A 157 13.56 -23.13 -6.18
N GLU A 158 13.56 -23.12 -7.51
CA GLU A 158 14.44 -22.30 -8.33
C GLU A 158 14.17 -20.80 -8.14
N ALA A 159 12.90 -20.38 -8.11
CA ALA A 159 12.54 -18.98 -7.86
C ALA A 159 12.99 -18.54 -6.46
N ILE A 160 12.78 -19.39 -5.45
CA ILE A 160 13.27 -19.15 -4.07
C ILE A 160 14.79 -18.97 -4.05
N GLU A 161 15.55 -19.86 -4.70
CA GLU A 161 17.00 -19.74 -4.79
C GLU A 161 17.45 -18.46 -5.50
N ARG A 162 16.67 -17.97 -6.49
CA ARG A 162 16.93 -16.66 -7.11
C ARG A 162 16.67 -15.50 -6.17
N ILE A 163 15.57 -15.52 -5.41
CA ILE A 163 15.29 -14.49 -4.40
C ILE A 163 16.43 -14.42 -3.38
N LEU A 164 16.86 -15.57 -2.87
CA LEU A 164 17.98 -15.66 -1.92
C LEU A 164 19.28 -15.11 -2.52
N HIS A 165 19.53 -15.38 -3.80
CA HIS A 165 20.67 -14.84 -4.51
C HIS A 165 20.62 -13.31 -4.61
N VAL A 166 19.47 -12.75 -5.01
CA VAL A 166 19.25 -11.30 -5.06
C VAL A 166 19.47 -10.66 -3.70
N VAL A 167 18.93 -11.25 -2.62
CA VAL A 167 19.14 -10.76 -1.25
C VAL A 167 20.63 -10.75 -0.88
N SER A 168 21.40 -11.74 -1.32
CA SER A 168 22.85 -11.81 -1.06
C SER A 168 23.70 -10.77 -1.81
N LYS A 169 23.11 -10.04 -2.77
CA LYS A 169 23.83 -9.13 -3.67
C LYS A 169 23.28 -7.71 -3.74
N SER A 170 21.97 -7.54 -3.65
CA SER A 170 21.32 -6.26 -3.91
C SER A 170 21.82 -5.16 -2.98
N LEU A 171 22.00 -3.96 -3.56
CA LEU A 171 22.39 -2.74 -2.85
C LEU A 171 21.21 -1.79 -2.61
N SER A 172 20.04 -2.06 -3.20
CA SER A 172 18.88 -1.17 -3.19
C SER A 172 17.65 -1.75 -2.49
N LEU A 173 17.62 -3.06 -2.21
CA LEU A 173 16.44 -3.72 -1.65
C LEU A 173 16.27 -3.34 -0.17
N GLU A 174 15.24 -2.51 0.08
CA GLU A 174 14.87 -1.99 1.39
C GLU A 174 13.73 -2.80 2.03
N GLU A 175 12.85 -3.40 1.24
CA GLU A 175 11.66 -4.11 1.72
C GLU A 175 11.52 -5.49 1.06
N ILE A 176 11.33 -6.53 1.88
CA ILE A 176 11.13 -7.90 1.43
C ILE A 176 9.83 -8.42 2.03
N TYR A 177 8.87 -8.75 1.16
CA TYR A 177 7.59 -9.34 1.52
C TYR A 177 7.51 -10.73 0.88
N LEU A 178 7.58 -11.77 1.70
CA LEU A 178 7.50 -13.17 1.28
C LEU A 178 6.45 -13.89 2.11
N ASP A 179 5.23 -13.37 2.14
CA ASP A 179 4.13 -13.88 2.96
C ASP A 179 3.39 -15.04 2.26
N ASN A 180 3.08 -16.09 3.03
CA ASN A 180 2.35 -17.26 2.55
C ASN A 180 2.90 -17.89 1.26
N ILE A 181 4.23 -17.97 1.13
CA ILE A 181 4.90 -18.59 -0.02
C ILE A 181 5.18 -20.09 0.17
N GLY A 182 4.76 -20.64 1.32
CA GLY A 182 5.02 -22.03 1.71
C GLY A 182 6.45 -22.26 2.23
N ALA A 183 7.12 -21.20 2.66
CA ALA A 183 8.47 -21.28 3.22
C ALA A 183 8.49 -21.99 4.58
N LYS A 184 9.56 -22.76 4.82
CA LYS A 184 9.79 -23.51 6.06
C LYS A 184 11.08 -23.08 6.75
N ALA A 185 11.41 -23.70 7.88
CA ALA A 185 12.65 -23.45 8.62
C ALA A 185 13.94 -23.50 7.76
N GLU A 186 14.01 -24.38 6.77
CA GLU A 186 15.18 -24.48 5.87
C GLU A 186 15.35 -23.23 5.00
N PHE A 187 14.24 -22.69 4.47
CA PHE A 187 14.25 -21.42 3.75
C PHE A 187 14.76 -20.30 4.66
N ALA A 188 14.26 -20.22 5.89
CA ALA A 188 14.72 -19.23 6.86
C ALA A 188 16.23 -19.34 7.15
N ASN A 189 16.79 -20.55 7.18
CA ASN A 189 18.23 -20.75 7.26
C ASN A 189 18.97 -20.18 6.04
N LYS A 190 18.51 -20.51 4.82
CA LYS A 190 19.14 -19.99 3.59
C LYS A 190 19.03 -18.46 3.48
N LEU A 191 17.88 -17.90 3.84
CA LEU A 191 17.68 -16.45 3.90
C LEU A 191 18.61 -15.80 4.93
N SER A 192 18.80 -16.45 6.08
CA SER A 192 19.76 -15.99 7.09
C SER A 192 21.18 -15.91 6.54
N LEU A 193 21.64 -16.95 5.83
CA LEU A 193 22.94 -16.96 5.17
C LEU A 193 23.06 -15.86 4.11
N ALA A 194 22.02 -15.66 3.30
CA ALA A 194 21.99 -14.60 2.29
C ALA A 194 22.13 -13.21 2.93
N LEU A 195 21.36 -12.92 3.98
CA LEU A 195 21.43 -11.65 4.71
C LEU A 195 22.80 -11.44 5.39
N LEU A 196 23.38 -12.49 5.98
CA LEU A 196 24.71 -12.41 6.60
C LEU A 196 25.82 -12.18 5.57
N SER A 197 25.67 -12.72 4.35
CA SER A 197 26.63 -12.50 3.27
C SER A 197 26.56 -11.08 2.68
N ASN A 198 25.44 -10.38 2.87
CA ASN A 198 25.23 -9.01 2.40
C ASN A 198 25.12 -8.03 3.57
N SER A 199 26.25 -7.62 4.13
CA SER A 199 26.29 -6.69 5.27
C SER A 199 25.80 -5.28 4.94
N ASN A 200 25.67 -4.94 3.65
CA ASN A 200 25.33 -3.59 3.18
C ASN A 200 23.89 -3.47 2.69
N ILE A 201 23.10 -4.54 2.74
CA ILE A 201 21.69 -4.49 2.33
C ILE A 201 20.97 -3.39 3.15
N PRO A 202 20.28 -2.44 2.51
CA PRO A 202 19.58 -1.39 3.22
C PRO A 202 18.21 -1.87 3.74
N LEU A 203 18.13 -3.12 4.21
CA LEU A 203 16.90 -3.76 4.62
C LEU A 203 16.28 -3.03 5.81
N GLN A 204 15.04 -2.58 5.64
CA GLN A 204 14.24 -1.89 6.63
C GLN A 204 12.97 -2.66 6.99
N LYS A 205 12.38 -3.39 6.04
CA LYS A 205 11.13 -4.12 6.26
C LYS A 205 11.26 -5.57 5.85
N LEU A 206 10.85 -6.46 6.73
CA LEU A 206 10.82 -7.89 6.48
C LEU A 206 9.45 -8.46 6.90
N ASP A 207 8.76 -9.07 5.94
CA ASP A 207 7.53 -9.82 6.16
C ASP A 207 7.72 -11.26 5.70
N LEU A 208 7.64 -12.19 6.63
CA LEU A 208 7.63 -13.64 6.36
C LEU A 208 6.36 -14.30 6.90
N SER A 209 5.30 -13.52 7.10
CA SER A 209 4.06 -13.98 7.73
C SER A 209 3.41 -15.14 6.97
N HIS A 210 2.58 -15.91 7.67
CA HIS A 210 1.86 -17.06 7.12
C HIS A 210 2.76 -18.14 6.50
N ASN A 211 4.04 -18.22 6.91
CA ASN A 211 4.94 -19.31 6.55
C ASN A 211 5.26 -20.16 7.78
N PRO A 212 5.12 -21.50 7.74
CA PRO A 212 5.44 -22.37 8.87
C PRO A 212 6.96 -22.46 9.10
N LEU A 213 7.56 -21.38 9.60
CA LEU A 213 8.98 -21.26 9.92
C LEU A 213 9.34 -22.04 11.18
N GLU A 214 8.39 -22.13 12.12
CA GLU A 214 8.57 -22.70 13.45
C GLU A 214 9.70 -22.00 14.24
N ASP A 215 9.94 -22.43 15.47
CA ASP A 215 11.03 -21.85 16.30
C ASP A 215 12.39 -21.95 15.61
N LYS A 216 12.65 -23.04 14.90
CA LYS A 216 13.91 -23.26 14.18
C LYS A 216 14.14 -22.16 13.14
N GLY A 217 13.14 -21.83 12.33
CA GLY A 217 13.23 -20.75 11.35
C GLY A 217 13.39 -19.37 12.00
N ALA A 218 12.63 -19.08 13.07
CA ALA A 218 12.80 -17.83 13.81
C ALA A 218 14.20 -17.68 14.41
N ILE A 219 14.77 -18.75 14.96
CA ILE A 219 16.14 -18.76 15.49
C ILE A 219 17.15 -18.44 14.37
N HIS A 220 16.99 -19.04 13.18
CA HIS A 220 17.87 -18.75 12.04
C HIS A 220 17.84 -17.28 11.65
N ILE A 221 16.65 -16.66 11.59
CA ILE A 221 16.46 -15.25 11.18
C ILE A 221 16.82 -14.26 12.29
N SER A 222 16.77 -14.67 13.56
CA SER A 222 17.13 -13.81 14.70
C SER A 222 18.56 -13.25 14.60
N ASN A 223 19.54 -14.08 14.23
CA ASN A 223 20.95 -13.66 14.13
C ASN A 223 21.21 -12.54 13.10
N PRO A 224 20.81 -12.64 11.82
CA PRO A 224 20.98 -11.56 10.85
C PRO A 224 20.21 -10.30 11.24
N ILE A 225 19.02 -10.41 11.85
CA ILE A 225 18.26 -9.26 12.37
C ILE A 225 19.06 -8.50 13.44
N GLY A 226 19.69 -9.24 14.37
CA GLY A 226 20.54 -8.67 15.41
C GLY A 226 21.77 -7.93 14.88
N ARG A 227 22.20 -8.22 13.64
CA ARG A 227 23.38 -7.63 13.00
C ARG A 227 23.07 -6.59 11.92
N GLN A 228 21.79 -6.29 11.66
CA GLN A 228 21.42 -5.30 10.65
C GLN A 228 22.00 -3.92 10.99
N ALA A 229 22.82 -3.38 10.08
CA ALA A 229 23.60 -2.17 10.29
C ALA A 229 22.74 -0.91 10.50
N LYS A 230 21.51 -0.91 9.98
CA LYS A 230 20.56 0.22 10.08
C LYS A 230 19.34 -0.09 10.96
N GLY A 231 19.26 -1.28 11.57
CA GLY A 231 18.03 -1.75 12.23
C GLY A 231 16.88 -2.02 11.23
N LEU A 232 15.75 -2.53 11.73
CA LEU A 232 14.53 -2.70 10.96
C LEU A 232 13.46 -1.74 11.45
N SER A 233 12.64 -1.22 10.54
CA SER A 233 11.47 -0.42 10.87
C SER A 233 10.18 -1.23 10.97
N HIS A 234 10.12 -2.37 10.28
CA HIS A 234 8.95 -3.23 10.19
C HIS A 234 9.37 -4.71 10.22
N LEU A 235 8.79 -5.46 11.14
CA LEU A 235 8.96 -6.91 11.20
C LEU A 235 7.59 -7.58 11.37
N ASN A 236 7.23 -8.43 10.41
CA ASN A 236 6.03 -9.25 10.46
C ASN A 236 6.40 -10.73 10.38
N LEU A 237 6.11 -11.44 11.48
CA LEU A 237 6.26 -12.90 11.61
C LEU A 237 4.96 -13.52 12.12
N SER A 238 3.81 -12.94 11.75
CA SER A 238 2.50 -13.48 12.13
C SER A 238 2.23 -14.82 11.47
N HIS A 239 1.50 -15.70 12.16
CA HIS A 239 1.12 -17.03 11.69
C HIS A 239 2.31 -17.87 11.21
N CYS A 240 3.47 -17.76 11.89
CA CYS A 240 4.69 -18.47 11.52
C CYS A 240 4.93 -19.78 12.29
N GLY A 241 3.99 -20.18 13.16
CA GLY A 241 4.12 -21.35 14.02
C GLY A 241 5.17 -21.19 15.12
N LEU A 242 5.45 -19.95 15.54
CA LEU A 242 6.43 -19.67 16.60
C LEU A 242 5.86 -20.01 17.97
N THR A 243 6.73 -20.43 18.89
CA THR A 243 6.42 -20.53 20.31
C THR A 243 7.16 -19.46 21.12
N GLY A 244 7.02 -19.48 22.44
CA GLY A 244 7.80 -18.60 23.32
C GLY A 244 9.32 -18.77 23.15
N LYS A 245 9.81 -19.94 22.71
CA LYS A 245 11.24 -20.17 22.44
C LYS A 245 11.75 -19.34 21.26
N GLY A 246 11.09 -19.45 20.10
CA GLY A 246 11.45 -18.68 18.90
C GLY A 246 11.32 -17.18 19.13
N VAL A 247 10.23 -16.74 19.77
CA VAL A 247 10.01 -15.32 20.09
C VAL A 247 11.02 -14.79 21.10
N ASN A 248 11.44 -15.56 22.10
CA ASN A 248 12.49 -15.12 23.03
C ASN A 248 13.84 -14.94 22.34
N MET A 249 14.20 -15.82 21.40
CA MET A 249 15.43 -15.67 20.63
C MET A 249 15.39 -14.44 19.72
N LEU A 250 14.24 -14.22 19.08
CA LEU A 250 14.00 -13.03 18.27
C LEU A 250 14.11 -11.76 19.10
N ALA A 251 13.37 -11.69 20.22
CA ALA A 251 13.37 -10.53 21.10
C ALA A 251 14.75 -10.26 21.70
N HIS A 252 15.51 -11.30 22.05
CA HIS A 252 16.90 -11.14 22.46
C HIS A 252 17.73 -10.46 21.36
N SER A 253 17.59 -10.92 20.11
CA SER A 253 18.32 -10.34 18.98
C SER A 253 17.89 -8.91 18.65
N LEU A 254 16.60 -8.59 18.83
CA LEU A 254 16.11 -7.22 18.75
C LEU A 254 16.76 -6.32 19.82
N SER A 255 16.87 -6.81 21.06
CA SER A 255 17.53 -6.06 22.14
C SER A 255 19.05 -5.90 21.96
N VAL A 256 19.72 -6.85 21.32
CA VAL A 256 21.17 -6.77 21.05
C VAL A 256 21.49 -5.72 19.97
N ASN A 257 20.57 -5.50 19.03
CA ASN A 257 20.77 -4.50 17.99
C ASN A 257 20.54 -3.08 18.53
N LYS A 258 21.62 -2.31 18.69
CA LYS A 258 21.62 -0.95 19.23
C LYS A 258 20.70 0.05 18.49
N TYR A 259 20.28 -0.25 17.27
CA TYR A 259 19.41 0.61 16.47
C TYR A 259 17.93 0.22 16.58
N MET A 260 17.58 -1.00 17.00
CA MET A 260 16.20 -1.50 16.93
C MET A 260 15.21 -0.68 17.75
N CYS A 261 15.57 -0.27 18.97
CA CYS A 261 14.68 0.56 19.79
C CYS A 261 14.38 1.93 19.14
N GLN A 262 15.27 2.44 18.29
CA GLN A 262 15.12 3.73 17.60
C GLN A 262 14.47 3.61 16.21
N THR A 263 14.42 2.41 15.65
CA THR A 263 14.02 2.18 14.25
C THR A 263 12.74 1.37 14.13
N LEU A 264 12.52 0.36 14.99
CA LEU A 264 11.39 -0.55 14.89
C LEU A 264 10.09 0.14 15.29
N THR A 265 9.26 0.43 14.28
CA THR A 265 7.95 1.08 14.45
C THR A 265 6.78 0.10 14.34
N PHE A 266 6.99 -1.08 13.76
CA PHE A 266 5.95 -2.10 13.58
C PHE A 266 6.49 -3.47 13.92
N LEU A 267 5.80 -4.17 14.84
CA LEU A 267 6.06 -5.55 15.21
C LEU A 267 4.74 -6.32 15.22
N ASN A 268 4.65 -7.32 14.34
CA ASN A 268 3.51 -8.24 14.29
C ASN A 268 3.97 -9.69 14.56
N LEU A 269 3.43 -10.27 15.64
CA LEU A 269 3.63 -11.66 16.04
C LEU A 269 2.30 -12.41 16.17
N ALA A 270 1.22 -11.88 15.60
CA ALA A 270 -0.12 -12.46 15.72
C ALA A 270 -0.18 -13.93 15.27
N GLY A 271 -1.04 -14.74 15.87
CA GLY A 271 -1.27 -16.13 15.47
C GLY A 271 -0.12 -17.10 15.78
N ASN A 272 0.84 -16.72 16.62
CA ASN A 272 1.90 -17.60 17.14
C ASN A 272 1.62 -18.01 18.60
N SER A 273 2.04 -19.19 19.03
CA SER A 273 1.70 -19.71 20.37
C SER A 273 2.66 -19.22 21.48
N LEU A 274 2.37 -18.08 22.10
CA LEU A 274 3.13 -17.47 23.20
C LEU A 274 2.61 -17.88 24.60
N ARG A 275 2.16 -19.13 24.73
CA ARG A 275 1.74 -19.72 26.01
C ARG A 275 2.90 -19.87 27.00
N ASP A 276 4.10 -20.15 26.49
CA ASP A 276 5.33 -20.27 27.27
C ASP A 276 5.85 -18.88 27.70
N ASP A 277 6.79 -18.85 28.65
CA ASP A 277 7.39 -17.60 29.11
C ASP A 277 8.06 -16.84 27.94
N VAL A 278 7.67 -15.57 27.74
CA VAL A 278 8.22 -14.65 26.73
C VAL A 278 8.98 -13.47 27.35
N ASN A 279 9.81 -13.76 28.36
CA ASN A 279 10.51 -12.74 29.15
C ASN A 279 11.39 -11.81 28.31
N ASN A 280 12.04 -12.30 27.26
CA ASN A 280 12.89 -11.46 26.42
C ASN A 280 12.05 -10.47 25.60
N LEU A 281 10.84 -10.85 25.17
CA LEU A 281 9.91 -9.93 24.50
C LEU A 281 9.51 -8.82 25.46
N TYR A 282 9.14 -9.14 26.69
CA TYR A 282 8.80 -8.13 27.69
C TYR A 282 10.00 -7.25 28.08
N ASN A 283 11.21 -7.80 28.12
CA ASN A 283 12.42 -7.02 28.36
C ASN A 283 12.69 -6.04 27.21
N PHE A 284 12.53 -6.45 25.96
CA PHE A 284 12.62 -5.57 24.81
C PHE A 284 11.58 -4.46 24.86
N LEU A 285 10.30 -4.80 25.06
CA LEU A 285 9.19 -3.84 25.13
C LEU A 285 9.30 -2.88 26.33
N ALA A 286 10.00 -3.29 27.39
CA ALA A 286 10.25 -2.46 28.57
C ALA A 286 11.35 -1.40 28.36
N GLN A 287 12.18 -1.53 27.32
CA GLN A 287 13.15 -0.50 26.96
C GLN A 287 12.44 0.63 26.21
N PRO A 288 12.80 1.91 26.46
CA PRO A 288 12.29 3.04 25.69
C PRO A 288 12.49 2.80 24.19
N ASN A 289 11.39 2.75 23.44
CA ASN A 289 11.42 2.41 22.03
C ASN A 289 10.45 3.27 21.19
N THR A 290 10.55 3.12 19.87
CA THR A 290 9.80 3.88 18.86
C THR A 290 8.63 3.10 18.26
N LEU A 291 8.24 1.99 18.90
CA LEU A 291 7.21 1.10 18.39
C LEU A 291 5.87 1.81 18.34
N LYS A 292 5.30 1.91 17.13
CA LYS A 292 4.00 2.54 16.88
C LYS A 292 2.88 1.52 16.80
N THR A 293 3.17 0.32 16.29
CA THR A 293 2.20 -0.77 16.14
C THR A 293 2.76 -2.05 16.76
N LEU A 294 2.00 -2.61 17.69
CA LEU A 294 2.25 -3.92 18.28
C LEU A 294 1.00 -4.78 18.10
N ASP A 295 1.15 -5.86 17.33
CA ASP A 295 0.10 -6.87 17.16
C ASP A 295 0.55 -8.20 17.75
N LEU A 296 -0.15 -8.60 18.83
CA LEU A 296 0.00 -9.89 19.51
C LEU A 296 -1.32 -10.67 19.47
N SER A 297 -2.17 -10.44 18.48
CA SER A 297 -3.48 -11.08 18.39
C SER A 297 -3.37 -12.59 18.28
N ALA A 298 -4.28 -13.33 18.93
CA ALA A 298 -4.32 -14.79 18.92
C ALA A 298 -2.98 -15.44 19.28
N THR A 299 -2.23 -14.83 20.21
CA THR A 299 -0.96 -15.38 20.67
C THR A 299 -1.04 -16.19 21.95
N GLU A 300 -2.16 -16.09 22.66
CA GLU A 300 -2.37 -16.71 23.97
C GLU A 300 -1.34 -16.23 25.02
N CYS A 301 -0.75 -15.04 24.81
CA CYS A 301 0.20 -14.46 25.76
C CYS A 301 -0.49 -13.99 27.05
N ALA A 302 0.23 -13.99 28.17
CA ALA A 302 -0.26 -13.45 29.43
C ALA A 302 -0.36 -11.91 29.39
N ILE A 303 -1.52 -11.39 28.95
CA ILE A 303 -1.80 -9.96 28.78
C ILE A 303 -1.45 -9.15 30.05
N ASP A 304 -1.74 -9.70 31.23
CA ASP A 304 -1.51 -9.01 32.51
C ASP A 304 -0.03 -8.60 32.70
N ALA A 305 0.91 -9.46 32.27
CA ALA A 305 2.34 -9.21 32.40
C ALA A 305 2.87 -8.23 31.33
N LEU A 306 2.22 -8.16 30.17
CA LEU A 306 2.61 -7.29 29.05
C LEU A 306 2.60 -5.81 29.45
N PHE A 307 1.55 -5.35 30.16
CA PHE A 307 1.39 -3.94 30.48
C PHE A 307 2.47 -3.37 31.41
N GLY A 308 3.13 -4.22 32.21
CA GLY A 308 4.31 -3.81 32.98
C GLY A 308 5.50 -3.42 32.09
N ALA A 309 5.67 -4.10 30.95
CA ALA A 309 6.66 -3.74 29.94
C ALA A 309 6.23 -2.51 29.14
N LEU A 310 4.99 -2.48 28.65
CA LEU A 310 4.48 -1.37 27.85
C LEU A 310 4.51 -0.03 28.59
N LEU A 311 4.20 -0.03 29.89
CA LEU A 311 4.27 1.15 30.75
C LEU A 311 5.68 1.74 30.82
N ARG A 312 6.73 0.90 30.78
CA ARG A 312 8.11 1.35 30.89
C ARG A 312 8.70 1.83 29.56
N GLY A 313 8.42 1.13 28.46
CA GLY A 313 9.11 1.38 27.19
C GLY A 313 8.27 1.98 26.07
N CYS A 314 6.95 1.83 26.12
CA CYS A 314 6.07 2.05 24.96
C CYS A 314 5.05 3.20 25.13
N THR A 315 5.09 3.95 26.24
CA THR A 315 4.08 5.00 26.52
C THR A 315 4.17 6.22 25.60
N SER A 316 5.34 6.50 25.03
CA SER A 316 5.57 7.69 24.21
C SER A 316 5.17 7.54 22.75
N SER A 317 5.22 6.32 22.20
CA SER A 317 5.18 6.08 20.75
C SER A 317 4.09 5.11 20.30
N LEU A 318 3.61 4.20 21.17
CA LEU A 318 2.68 3.15 20.78
C LEU A 318 1.29 3.70 20.49
N ALA A 319 0.93 3.70 19.20
CA ALA A 319 -0.32 4.21 18.69
C ALA A 319 -1.37 3.09 18.49
N GLN A 320 -0.93 1.90 18.10
CA GLN A 320 -1.81 0.76 17.82
C GLN A 320 -1.39 -0.43 18.66
N LEU A 321 -2.28 -0.84 19.57
CA LEU A 321 -2.12 -2.02 20.41
C LEU A 321 -3.25 -3.01 20.12
N ILE A 322 -2.89 -4.09 19.43
CA ILE A 322 -3.84 -5.11 18.97
C ILE A 322 -3.59 -6.39 19.76
N LEU A 323 -4.55 -6.74 20.62
CA LEU A 323 -4.45 -7.86 21.56
C LEU A 323 -5.59 -8.86 21.41
N SER A 324 -6.31 -8.84 20.30
CA SER A 324 -7.49 -9.67 20.06
C SER A 324 -7.23 -11.15 20.29
N ARG A 325 -8.24 -11.92 20.69
CA ARG A 325 -8.17 -13.39 20.84
C ARG A 325 -7.10 -13.88 21.83
N ASN A 326 -6.74 -13.07 22.82
CA ASN A 326 -5.88 -13.48 23.93
C ASN A 326 -6.68 -13.61 25.21
N SER A 327 -6.39 -14.59 26.06
CA SER A 327 -7.09 -14.70 27.35
C SER A 327 -6.42 -13.83 28.40
N PHE A 328 -7.21 -13.06 29.14
CA PHE A 328 -6.80 -12.61 30.48
C PHE A 328 -6.61 -13.85 31.37
N GLY A 329 -5.58 -13.87 32.23
CA GLY A 329 -5.14 -15.08 32.94
C GLY A 329 -6.28 -15.78 33.70
N SER A 330 -6.40 -17.11 33.55
CA SER A 330 -7.55 -17.90 34.06
C SER A 330 -7.65 -18.03 35.59
N LYS A 331 -6.75 -17.40 36.35
CA LYS A 331 -6.80 -17.45 37.82
C LYS A 331 -7.79 -16.40 38.32
N LYS A 332 -9.00 -16.87 38.65
CA LYS A 332 -10.13 -16.15 39.28
C LYS A 332 -9.80 -15.33 40.56
N SER A 333 -8.53 -15.13 40.94
CA SER A 333 -8.15 -14.52 42.22
C SER A 333 -6.85 -13.68 42.20
N ARG A 334 -6.40 -13.17 41.06
CA ARG A 334 -5.36 -12.11 41.07
C ARG A 334 -6.00 -10.77 40.78
N GLU A 335 -5.89 -9.85 41.74
CA GLU A 335 -6.11 -8.44 41.47
C GLU A 335 -5.27 -8.03 40.25
N MET A 336 -5.88 -7.26 39.36
CA MET A 336 -5.18 -6.72 38.19
C MET A 336 -3.98 -5.90 38.64
N LEU A 337 -2.83 -6.09 37.98
CA LEU A 337 -1.60 -5.37 38.33
C LEU A 337 -1.82 -3.85 38.19
N PRO A 338 -1.29 -3.01 39.10
CA PRO A 338 -1.42 -1.56 39.01
C PRO A 338 -0.92 -0.98 37.68
N SER A 339 0.11 -1.61 37.09
CA SER A 339 0.67 -1.23 35.80
C SER A 339 -0.34 -1.28 34.65
N PHE A 340 -1.36 -2.13 34.73
CA PHE A 340 -2.40 -2.26 33.71
C PHE A 340 -3.19 -0.96 33.56
N LYS A 341 -3.78 -0.45 34.66
CA LYS A 341 -4.48 0.84 34.65
C LYS A 341 -3.52 1.98 34.35
N GLN A 342 -2.34 1.97 34.97
CA GLN A 342 -1.37 3.07 34.85
C GLN A 342 -0.91 3.28 33.41
N TYR A 343 -0.75 2.23 32.61
CA TYR A 343 -0.43 2.37 31.19
C TYR A 343 -1.44 3.27 30.45
N PHE A 344 -2.74 3.04 30.64
CA PHE A 344 -3.78 3.83 29.99
C PHE A 344 -3.83 5.28 30.49
N THR A 345 -3.42 5.54 31.74
CA THR A 345 -3.29 6.92 32.24
C THR A 345 -2.07 7.66 31.70
N SER A 346 -1.03 6.93 31.25
CA SER A 346 0.28 7.50 30.94
C SER A 346 0.66 7.46 29.46
N THR A 347 -0.06 6.71 28.62
CA THR A 347 0.20 6.67 27.18
C THR A 347 -0.07 8.03 26.52
N LEU A 348 0.77 8.41 25.55
CA LEU A 348 0.76 9.71 24.88
C LEU A 348 0.38 9.61 23.40
N ALA A 349 0.39 8.41 22.82
CA ALA A 349 0.24 8.21 21.37
C ALA A 349 -0.91 7.27 20.98
N LEU A 350 -1.55 6.61 21.95
CA LEU A 350 -2.55 5.58 21.68
C LEU A 350 -3.72 6.13 20.83
N LYS A 351 -4.01 5.43 19.74
CA LYS A 351 -5.10 5.70 18.79
C LYS A 351 -5.99 4.49 18.55
N THR A 352 -5.46 3.28 18.63
CA THR A 352 -6.23 2.05 18.44
C THR A 352 -5.91 1.06 19.54
N LEU A 353 -6.94 0.59 20.21
CA LEU A 353 -6.85 -0.42 21.26
C LEU A 353 -7.88 -1.52 21.01
N THR A 354 -7.41 -2.73 20.78
CA THR A 354 -8.26 -3.86 20.44
C THR A 354 -8.14 -4.99 21.46
N PHE A 355 -9.23 -5.28 22.15
CA PHE A 355 -9.40 -6.40 23.08
C PHE A 355 -10.49 -7.37 22.59
N SER A 356 -10.75 -7.44 21.28
CA SER A 356 -11.80 -8.31 20.74
C SER A 356 -11.56 -9.78 21.09
N GLN A 357 -12.59 -10.51 21.52
CA GLN A 357 -12.49 -11.94 21.84
C GLN A 357 -11.48 -12.30 22.95
N CYS A 358 -11.26 -11.40 23.92
CA CYS A 358 -10.27 -11.62 24.98
C CYS A 358 -10.81 -12.21 26.29
N LYS A 359 -12.13 -12.43 26.38
CA LYS A 359 -12.82 -12.79 27.64
C LYS A 359 -12.51 -11.80 28.76
N LEU A 360 -12.58 -10.50 28.43
CA LEU A 360 -12.20 -9.39 29.30
C LEU A 360 -12.94 -9.44 30.66
N PRO A 361 -12.23 -9.63 31.79
CA PRO A 361 -12.84 -9.59 33.12
C PRO A 361 -13.40 -8.20 33.45
N SER A 362 -14.41 -8.14 34.31
CA SER A 362 -15.06 -6.90 34.74
C SER A 362 -14.06 -5.89 35.33
N ASP A 363 -13.10 -6.34 36.14
CA ASP A 363 -12.08 -5.47 36.75
C ASP A 363 -11.11 -4.90 35.70
N ALA A 364 -10.77 -5.69 34.68
CA ALA A 364 -9.95 -5.22 33.57
C ALA A 364 -10.71 -4.17 32.75
N LEU A 365 -11.97 -4.41 32.40
CA LEU A 365 -12.82 -3.42 31.73
C LEU A 365 -12.88 -2.10 32.51
N LYS A 366 -13.16 -2.17 33.82
CA LYS A 366 -13.19 -0.99 34.69
C LYS A 366 -11.87 -0.23 34.68
N ASN A 367 -10.74 -0.94 34.75
CA ASN A 367 -9.41 -0.32 34.74
C ASN A 367 -9.04 0.31 33.41
N VAL A 368 -9.43 -0.29 32.27
CA VAL A 368 -9.26 0.33 30.94
C VAL A 368 -10.05 1.64 30.87
N LEU A 369 -11.35 1.62 31.19
CA LEU A 369 -12.21 2.80 31.08
C LEU A 369 -11.77 3.92 32.03
N LEU A 370 -11.48 3.61 33.30
CA LEU A 370 -10.99 4.60 34.25
C LEU A 370 -9.60 5.13 33.89
N GLY A 371 -8.72 4.28 33.37
CA GLY A 371 -7.40 4.69 32.91
C GLY A 371 -7.48 5.68 31.75
N LEU A 372 -8.31 5.37 30.75
CA LEU A 372 -8.57 6.25 29.60
C LEU A 372 -9.31 7.53 30.01
N ALA A 373 -10.24 7.48 30.96
CA ALA A 373 -10.95 8.65 31.47
C ALA A 373 -10.02 9.65 32.18
N CYS A 374 -8.97 9.16 32.84
CA CYS A 374 -7.96 9.98 33.50
C CYS A 374 -6.86 10.47 32.55
N ASN A 375 -6.89 10.10 31.27
CA ASN A 375 -5.85 10.48 30.32
C ASN A 375 -6.27 11.71 29.51
N GLU A 376 -5.59 12.83 29.72
CA GLU A 376 -5.83 14.11 29.06
C GLU A 376 -4.91 14.34 27.84
N ASN A 377 -3.91 13.48 27.63
CA ASN A 377 -2.89 13.65 26.59
C ASN A 377 -3.29 13.00 25.25
N ILE A 378 -4.23 12.06 25.27
CA ILE A 378 -4.68 11.34 24.08
C ILE A 378 -6.10 11.74 23.69
N SER A 379 -6.38 11.67 22.40
CA SER A 379 -7.69 11.94 21.81
C SER A 379 -7.90 11.06 20.59
N GLU A 380 -9.14 10.91 20.15
CA GLU A 380 -9.52 10.13 18.98
C GLU A 380 -9.06 8.67 19.07
N VAL A 381 -9.34 8.04 20.20
CA VAL A 381 -9.04 6.63 20.44
C VAL A 381 -10.18 5.75 19.92
N ASP A 382 -9.84 4.76 19.13
CA ASP A 382 -10.71 3.68 18.69
C ASP A 382 -10.54 2.49 19.65
N LEU A 383 -11.60 2.18 20.40
CA LEU A 383 -11.63 1.11 21.38
C LEU A 383 -12.55 -0.02 20.92
N ASP A 384 -11.98 -1.19 20.67
CA ASP A 384 -12.70 -2.40 20.32
C ASP A 384 -12.74 -3.38 21.50
N LEU A 385 -13.94 -3.58 22.03
CA LEU A 385 -14.30 -4.50 23.11
C LEU A 385 -15.23 -5.62 22.62
N SER A 386 -15.33 -5.85 21.31
CA SER A 386 -16.26 -6.81 20.73
C SER A 386 -16.04 -8.26 21.20
N SER A 387 -17.10 -9.05 21.23
CA SER A 387 -17.05 -10.50 21.51
C SER A 387 -16.34 -10.88 22.83
N ASN A 388 -16.43 -10.06 23.88
CA ASN A 388 -15.81 -10.34 25.20
C ASN A 388 -16.71 -11.04 26.20
N HIS A 389 -17.98 -11.28 25.86
CA HIS A 389 -18.98 -11.84 26.78
C HIS A 389 -19.13 -11.02 28.07
N LEU A 390 -19.13 -9.69 27.95
CA LEU A 390 -19.21 -8.78 29.10
C LEU A 390 -20.46 -9.00 29.98
N GLY A 391 -21.58 -9.38 29.37
CA GLY A 391 -22.84 -9.64 30.05
C GLY A 391 -23.35 -8.45 30.88
N ALA A 392 -24.21 -8.73 31.87
CA ALA A 392 -24.83 -7.69 32.70
C ALA A 392 -23.82 -6.91 33.57
N THR A 393 -22.80 -7.58 34.13
CA THR A 393 -21.80 -6.93 34.98
C THR A 393 -20.95 -5.95 34.19
N GLY A 394 -20.52 -6.32 32.97
CA GLY A 394 -19.80 -5.39 32.11
C GLY A 394 -20.67 -4.24 31.61
N ALA A 395 -21.97 -4.48 31.40
CA ALA A 395 -22.93 -3.42 31.07
C ALA A 395 -23.02 -2.34 32.16
N GLN A 396 -23.09 -2.73 33.44
CA GLN A 396 -23.11 -1.79 34.57
C GLN A 396 -21.82 -0.94 34.66
N ILE A 397 -20.68 -1.54 34.33
CA ILE A 397 -19.39 -0.83 34.29
C ILE A 397 -19.37 0.17 33.13
N LEU A 398 -19.84 -0.22 31.94
CA LEU A 398 -19.97 0.69 30.80
C LEU A 398 -20.91 1.85 31.15
N GLU A 399 -22.10 1.56 31.68
CA GLU A 399 -23.08 2.57 32.11
C GLU A 399 -22.47 3.61 33.08
N SER A 400 -21.71 3.14 34.07
CA SER A 400 -21.16 4.02 35.12
C SER A 400 -19.91 4.80 34.72
N CYS A 401 -19.18 4.37 33.69
CA CYS A 401 -17.86 4.94 33.38
C CYS A 401 -17.79 5.62 32.01
N ILE A 402 -18.55 5.17 31.01
CA ILE A 402 -18.31 5.53 29.60
C ILE A 402 -18.51 7.02 29.32
N HIS A 403 -19.42 7.68 30.02
CA HIS A 403 -19.67 9.12 29.88
C HIS A 403 -18.46 9.98 30.28
N GLY A 404 -17.54 9.45 31.11
CA GLY A 404 -16.32 10.12 31.55
C GLY A 404 -15.13 9.94 30.61
N VAL A 405 -15.19 8.99 29.66
CA VAL A 405 -14.07 8.67 28.78
C VAL A 405 -14.06 9.58 27.55
N ARG A 406 -13.49 10.78 27.69
CA ARG A 406 -13.54 11.85 26.67
C ARG A 406 -12.55 11.69 25.51
N CYS A 407 -11.62 10.74 25.60
CA CYS A 407 -10.63 10.52 24.55
C CYS A 407 -11.13 9.57 23.43
N LEU A 408 -12.25 8.87 23.61
CA LEU A 408 -12.76 7.89 22.64
C LEU A 408 -13.47 8.58 21.47
N ALA A 409 -13.08 8.25 20.23
CA ALA A 409 -13.82 8.61 19.02
C ALA A 409 -14.64 7.43 18.46
N ALA A 410 -14.18 6.20 18.63
CA ALA A 410 -14.93 5.00 18.25
C ALA A 410 -15.01 4.00 19.40
N LEU A 411 -16.18 3.39 19.54
CA LEU A 411 -16.43 2.33 20.50
C LEU A 411 -17.12 1.16 19.81
N ASP A 412 -16.49 -0.01 19.86
CA ASP A 412 -17.12 -1.29 19.49
C ASP A 412 -17.41 -2.11 20.74
N ILE A 413 -18.69 -2.30 21.03
CA ILE A 413 -19.19 -3.19 22.10
C ILE A 413 -20.06 -4.30 21.54
N SER A 414 -19.93 -4.61 20.24
CA SER A 414 -20.71 -5.65 19.57
C SER A 414 -20.46 -7.04 20.16
N ASP A 415 -21.46 -7.92 20.03
CA ASP A 415 -21.38 -9.34 20.40
C ASP A 415 -20.97 -9.60 21.87
N ASN A 416 -21.41 -8.75 22.80
CA ASN A 416 -21.07 -8.87 24.22
C ASN A 416 -22.18 -9.46 25.10
N GLY A 417 -23.33 -9.79 24.52
CA GLY A 417 -24.46 -10.33 25.25
C GLY A 417 -25.00 -9.38 26.33
N LEU A 418 -25.01 -8.07 26.04
CA LEU A 418 -25.50 -7.05 26.99
C LEU A 418 -27.03 -7.12 27.20
N GLU A 419 -27.76 -7.66 26.23
CA GLU A 419 -29.20 -7.91 26.30
C GLU A 419 -30.01 -6.67 26.77
N THR A 420 -30.81 -6.81 27.83
CA THR A 420 -31.67 -5.74 28.36
C THR A 420 -30.87 -4.56 28.94
N GLN A 421 -29.62 -4.80 29.35
CA GLN A 421 -28.75 -3.77 29.93
C GLN A 421 -28.11 -2.87 28.87
N LEU A 422 -28.28 -3.17 27.57
CA LEU A 422 -27.80 -2.31 26.50
C LEU A 422 -28.50 -0.94 26.50
N GLY A 423 -29.78 -0.86 26.87
CA GLY A 423 -30.52 0.41 26.94
C GLY A 423 -29.86 1.45 27.86
N PRO A 424 -29.62 1.14 29.15
CA PRO A 424 -28.86 2.00 30.05
C PRO A 424 -27.46 2.37 29.54
N VAL A 425 -26.74 1.43 28.91
CA VAL A 425 -25.42 1.71 28.32
C VAL A 425 -25.52 2.73 27.19
N VAL A 426 -26.49 2.61 26.28
CA VAL A 426 -26.73 3.59 25.21
C VAL A 426 -27.09 4.97 25.81
N ALA A 427 -27.92 5.01 26.85
CA ALA A 427 -28.24 6.26 27.56
C ALA A 427 -27.02 6.90 28.25
N ALA A 428 -26.04 6.10 28.69
CA ALA A 428 -24.77 6.61 29.20
C ALA A 428 -23.86 7.11 28.05
N ILE A 429 -23.88 6.44 26.89
CA ILE A 429 -23.14 6.85 25.69
C ILE A 429 -23.69 8.17 25.12
N SER A 430 -25.00 8.44 25.18
CA SER A 430 -25.57 9.71 24.68
C SER A 430 -25.02 10.95 25.41
N LYS A 431 -24.65 10.77 26.68
CA LYS A 431 -23.98 11.79 27.51
C LYS A 431 -22.49 11.98 27.15
N ASN A 432 -21.88 11.04 26.44
CA ASN A 432 -20.52 11.15 25.95
C ASN A 432 -20.48 12.00 24.67
N LYS A 433 -19.67 13.06 24.66
CA LYS A 433 -19.57 14.01 23.53
C LYS A 433 -18.34 13.80 22.64
N SER A 434 -17.58 12.72 22.85
CA SER A 434 -16.41 12.38 22.03
C SER A 434 -16.67 11.21 21.07
N ILE A 435 -17.56 10.26 21.42
CA ILE A 435 -17.82 9.06 20.61
C ILE A 435 -18.62 9.42 19.34
N LYS A 436 -17.94 9.35 18.20
CA LYS A 436 -18.51 9.59 16.86
C LYS A 436 -18.90 8.30 16.15
N LYS A 437 -18.32 7.16 16.51
CA LYS A 437 -18.61 5.86 15.92
C LYS A 437 -18.98 4.85 17.00
N LEU A 438 -20.14 4.23 16.87
CA LEU A 438 -20.65 3.25 17.83
C LEU A 438 -21.10 1.97 17.14
N ASN A 439 -20.52 0.85 17.53
CA ASN A 439 -20.98 -0.47 17.13
C ASN A 439 -21.61 -1.22 18.32
N ILE A 440 -22.89 -1.54 18.20
CA ILE A 440 -23.69 -2.28 19.18
C ILE A 440 -24.25 -3.60 18.64
N GLY A 441 -23.82 -4.02 17.44
CA GLY A 441 -24.32 -5.21 16.75
C GLY A 441 -24.28 -6.49 17.59
N ARG A 442 -25.13 -7.47 17.26
CA ARG A 442 -25.19 -8.81 17.89
C ARG A 442 -25.44 -8.88 19.41
N ASN A 443 -25.67 -7.77 20.11
CA ASN A 443 -25.95 -7.77 21.56
C ASN A 443 -27.36 -8.24 21.93
N LEU A 444 -28.26 -8.34 20.96
CA LEU A 444 -29.69 -8.57 21.15
C LEU A 444 -30.16 -9.95 20.66
N ASN A 445 -29.25 -10.88 20.38
CA ASN A 445 -29.61 -12.17 19.80
C ASN A 445 -30.34 -13.14 20.75
N SER A 446 -30.17 -12.97 22.07
CA SER A 446 -30.71 -13.87 23.11
C SER A 446 -31.89 -13.27 23.89
N ILE A 447 -32.22 -11.99 23.66
CA ILE A 447 -33.23 -11.27 24.42
C ILE A 447 -34.65 -11.69 24.01
N LYS A 448 -35.59 -11.65 24.97
CA LYS A 448 -37.02 -11.82 24.66
C LYS A 448 -37.55 -10.56 23.97
N SER A 449 -38.34 -10.73 22.91
CA SER A 449 -38.87 -9.65 22.06
C SER A 449 -39.47 -8.46 22.84
N LYS A 450 -40.19 -8.69 23.95
CA LYS A 450 -40.79 -7.62 24.75
C LYS A 450 -39.82 -6.58 25.32
N HIS A 451 -38.53 -6.89 25.45
CA HIS A 451 -37.53 -5.97 25.99
C HIS A 451 -36.69 -5.29 24.91
N VAL A 452 -36.75 -5.76 23.66
CA VAL A 452 -36.02 -5.15 22.53
C VAL A 452 -36.49 -3.71 22.31
N TYR A 453 -37.80 -3.49 22.42
CA TYR A 453 -38.41 -2.16 22.28
C TYR A 453 -37.71 -1.11 23.14
N HIS A 454 -37.45 -1.37 24.42
CA HIS A 454 -36.82 -0.40 25.32
C HIS A 454 -35.37 -0.07 24.93
N VAL A 455 -34.62 -1.05 24.41
CA VAL A 455 -33.26 -0.80 23.92
C VAL A 455 -33.33 0.05 22.65
N MET A 456 -34.21 -0.28 21.72
CA MET A 456 -34.37 0.49 20.48
C MET A 456 -34.89 1.90 20.74
N GLU A 457 -35.77 2.09 21.73
CA GLU A 457 -36.22 3.39 22.20
C GLU A 457 -35.05 4.23 22.73
N ALA A 458 -34.15 3.66 23.52
CA ALA A 458 -32.94 4.34 23.97
C ALA A 458 -32.02 4.73 22.79
N VAL A 459 -31.85 3.86 21.80
CA VAL A 459 -31.07 4.18 20.57
C VAL A 459 -31.72 5.33 19.81
N VAL A 460 -33.05 5.30 19.64
CA VAL A 460 -33.80 6.37 18.98
C VAL A 460 -33.65 7.69 19.74
N GLN A 461 -33.78 7.68 21.07
CA GLN A 461 -33.58 8.87 21.89
C GLN A 461 -32.19 9.45 21.69
N MET A 462 -31.13 8.64 21.78
CA MET A 462 -29.74 9.06 21.57
C MET A 462 -29.53 9.74 20.20
N ILE A 463 -30.08 9.19 19.11
CA ILE A 463 -29.88 9.77 17.77
C ILE A 463 -30.78 10.98 17.48
N GLN A 464 -31.80 11.24 18.30
CA GLN A 464 -32.69 12.40 18.18
C GLN A 464 -32.32 13.54 19.14
N GLU A 465 -31.37 13.33 20.05
CA GLU A 465 -30.84 14.41 20.88
C GLU A 465 -30.22 15.51 20.00
N GLU A 466 -30.51 16.78 20.33
CA GLU A 466 -30.00 17.94 19.57
C GLU A 466 -28.46 18.01 19.57
N ASP A 467 -27.84 17.63 20.69
CA ASP A 467 -26.39 17.59 20.89
C ASP A 467 -25.76 16.23 20.55
N CYS A 468 -26.40 15.44 19.67
CA CYS A 468 -25.87 14.14 19.26
C CYS A 468 -24.65 14.32 18.34
N VAL A 469 -23.49 13.80 18.76
CA VAL A 469 -22.22 13.86 18.00
C VAL A 469 -21.96 12.60 17.17
N LEU A 470 -22.87 11.61 17.23
CA LEU A 470 -22.67 10.32 16.60
C LEU A 470 -22.78 10.45 15.08
N GLU A 471 -21.71 10.13 14.37
CA GLU A 471 -21.62 10.16 12.91
C GLU A 471 -21.83 8.77 12.30
N SER A 472 -21.47 7.70 13.02
CA SER A 472 -21.58 6.32 12.54
C SER A 472 -22.24 5.40 13.57
N LEU A 473 -23.27 4.66 13.16
CA LEU A 473 -23.97 3.70 13.99
C LEU A 473 -24.04 2.34 13.30
N PHE A 474 -23.59 1.29 14.00
CA PHE A 474 -23.63 -0.09 13.53
C PHE A 474 -24.51 -0.93 14.45
N ILE A 475 -25.58 -1.49 13.88
CA ILE A 475 -26.53 -2.41 14.54
C ILE A 475 -26.65 -3.68 13.69
N ASN A 476 -25.54 -4.13 13.10
CA ASN A 476 -25.52 -5.27 12.21
C ASN A 476 -25.75 -6.59 12.96
N ASP A 477 -26.30 -7.58 12.25
CA ASP A 477 -26.53 -8.96 12.72
C ASP A 477 -27.28 -9.06 14.07
N SER A 478 -28.20 -8.12 14.34
CA SER A 478 -28.95 -8.06 15.62
C SER A 478 -30.33 -8.71 15.55
N ARG A 479 -30.73 -9.22 14.37
CA ARG A 479 -31.97 -10.00 14.14
C ARG A 479 -33.25 -9.28 14.60
N LEU A 480 -33.29 -7.96 14.50
CA LEU A 480 -34.35 -7.11 15.06
C LEU A 480 -35.71 -7.22 14.36
N LYS A 481 -35.74 -7.63 13.08
CA LYS A 481 -36.96 -7.72 12.27
C LYS A 481 -37.75 -6.40 12.33
N THR A 482 -39.00 -6.44 12.80
CA THR A 482 -39.90 -5.29 12.91
C THR A 482 -39.49 -4.31 14.01
N ASP A 483 -38.69 -4.72 15.00
CA ASP A 483 -38.25 -3.83 16.08
C ASP A 483 -37.28 -2.74 15.57
N LEU A 484 -36.67 -2.95 14.38
CA LEU A 484 -35.85 -1.94 13.71
C LEU A 484 -36.68 -0.77 13.15
N HIS A 485 -37.99 -0.94 12.93
CA HIS A 485 -38.84 0.06 12.27
C HIS A 485 -38.84 1.42 12.98
N ASN A 486 -38.78 1.43 14.31
CA ASN A 486 -38.74 2.67 15.09
C ASN A 486 -37.48 3.48 14.79
N LEU A 487 -36.33 2.81 14.67
CA LEU A 487 -35.08 3.45 14.27
C LEU A 487 -35.18 4.01 12.86
N LEU A 488 -35.70 3.23 11.91
CA LEU A 488 -35.82 3.65 10.51
C LEU A 488 -36.70 4.90 10.37
N ASN A 489 -37.80 5.00 11.11
CA ASN A 489 -38.64 6.19 11.13
C ASN A 489 -37.90 7.42 11.68
N ALA A 490 -37.12 7.23 12.76
CA ALA A 490 -36.34 8.31 13.36
C ALA A 490 -35.21 8.82 12.44
N LEU A 491 -34.71 8.01 11.50
CA LEU A 491 -33.69 8.45 10.55
C LEU A 491 -34.15 9.62 9.67
N GLY A 492 -35.46 9.79 9.42
CA GLY A 492 -35.98 10.89 8.61
C GLY A 492 -35.67 12.28 9.20
N SER A 493 -35.78 12.41 10.52
CA SER A 493 -35.48 13.64 11.29
C SER A 493 -34.06 13.68 11.85
N ASN A 494 -33.26 12.63 11.65
CA ASN A 494 -31.89 12.60 12.15
C ASN A 494 -30.98 13.55 11.35
N HIS A 495 -30.15 14.31 12.08
CA HIS A 495 -29.26 15.32 11.49
C HIS A 495 -27.76 15.10 11.73
N CYS A 496 -27.38 14.04 12.46
CA CYS A 496 -25.99 13.75 12.83
C CYS A 496 -25.38 12.57 12.05
N LEU A 497 -26.12 11.49 11.81
CA LEU A 497 -25.58 10.26 11.23
C LEU A 497 -25.23 10.44 9.76
N GLN A 498 -24.03 10.00 9.42
CA GLN A 498 -23.49 9.94 8.06
C GLN A 498 -23.34 8.49 7.60
N ASN A 499 -23.03 7.57 8.51
CA ASN A 499 -22.82 6.16 8.21
C ASN A 499 -23.75 5.29 9.06
N LEU A 500 -24.45 4.36 8.41
CA LEU A 500 -25.35 3.44 9.07
C LEU A 500 -25.14 2.02 8.57
N ASP A 501 -24.99 1.07 9.48
CA ASP A 501 -25.05 -0.36 9.18
C ASP A 501 -26.21 -1.01 9.90
N ILE A 502 -27.19 -1.47 9.13
CA ILE A 502 -28.36 -2.22 9.58
C ILE A 502 -28.42 -3.61 8.93
N SER A 503 -27.31 -4.10 8.38
CA SER A 503 -27.24 -5.42 7.76
C SER A 503 -27.59 -6.56 8.72
N GLY A 504 -28.11 -7.68 8.23
CA GLY A 504 -28.36 -8.86 9.07
C GLY A 504 -29.52 -8.71 10.08
N ASN A 505 -30.48 -7.82 9.83
CA ASN A 505 -31.62 -7.59 10.73
C ASN A 505 -32.94 -8.21 10.28
N TYR A 506 -33.03 -8.79 9.09
CA TYR A 506 -34.25 -9.42 8.55
C TYR A 506 -35.49 -8.48 8.56
N MET A 507 -35.32 -7.19 8.27
CA MET A 507 -36.40 -6.20 8.32
C MET A 507 -37.47 -6.36 7.23
N GLY A 508 -37.17 -7.10 6.15
CA GLY A 508 -38.07 -7.34 5.02
C GLY A 508 -38.43 -6.09 4.22
N ASP A 509 -39.38 -6.23 3.29
CA ASP A 509 -39.85 -5.14 2.43
C ASP A 509 -40.51 -4.00 3.21
N SER A 510 -41.14 -4.30 4.36
CA SER A 510 -41.67 -3.28 5.25
C SER A 510 -40.57 -2.36 5.78
N GLY A 511 -39.45 -2.93 6.22
CA GLY A 511 -38.28 -2.16 6.65
C GLY A 511 -37.67 -1.37 5.49
N ALA A 512 -37.50 -1.98 4.33
CA ALA A 512 -36.99 -1.30 3.13
C ALA A 512 -37.85 -0.09 2.74
N ARG A 513 -39.18 -0.21 2.82
CA ARG A 513 -40.11 0.90 2.56
C ARG A 513 -39.97 2.03 3.58
N LEU A 514 -39.79 1.72 4.87
CA LEU A 514 -39.57 2.73 5.90
C LEU A 514 -38.23 3.44 5.71
N LEU A 515 -37.17 2.68 5.40
CA LEU A 515 -35.87 3.25 5.03
C LEU A 515 -36.01 4.16 3.81
N ALA A 516 -36.72 3.75 2.77
CA ALA A 516 -36.98 4.55 1.58
C ALA A 516 -37.68 5.88 1.93
N LYS A 517 -38.72 5.85 2.78
CA LYS A 517 -39.39 7.06 3.26
C LYS A 517 -38.44 7.97 4.05
N ALA A 518 -37.62 7.40 4.93
CA ALA A 518 -36.63 8.16 5.68
C ALA A 518 -35.60 8.85 4.76
N LEU A 519 -35.14 8.14 3.72
CA LEU A 519 -34.19 8.66 2.73
C LEU A 519 -34.74 9.81 1.88
N GLN A 520 -36.06 9.90 1.69
CA GLN A 520 -36.64 11.05 0.97
C GLN A 520 -36.50 12.36 1.74
N ILE A 521 -36.35 12.29 3.07
CA ILE A 521 -36.29 13.45 3.96
C ILE A 521 -34.86 13.68 4.47
N ASN A 522 -34.16 12.59 4.83
CA ASN A 522 -32.82 12.66 5.37
C ASN A 522 -31.83 13.22 4.33
N SER A 523 -31.06 14.23 4.72
CA SER A 523 -30.08 14.89 3.86
C SER A 523 -28.63 14.75 4.36
N LYS A 524 -28.37 13.86 5.31
CA LYS A 524 -27.08 13.72 6.02
C LYS A 524 -26.42 12.36 5.84
N LEU A 525 -27.20 11.29 5.74
CA LEU A 525 -26.69 9.95 5.49
C LEU A 525 -25.97 9.90 4.14
N GLN A 526 -24.74 9.38 4.16
CA GLN A 526 -23.85 9.22 3.01
C GLN A 526 -23.57 7.75 2.72
N PHE A 527 -23.43 6.92 3.76
CA PHE A 527 -23.15 5.50 3.66
C PHE A 527 -24.22 4.66 4.36
N ILE A 528 -24.81 3.68 3.67
CA ILE A 528 -25.77 2.76 4.27
C ILE A 528 -25.49 1.32 3.84
N SER A 529 -25.13 0.46 4.81
CA SER A 529 -25.07 -0.99 4.64
C SER A 529 -26.36 -1.64 5.12
N TYR A 530 -26.96 -2.48 4.28
CA TYR A 530 -28.31 -3.01 4.50
C TYR A 530 -28.52 -4.42 3.92
N ASP A 531 -27.45 -5.13 3.56
CA ASP A 531 -27.54 -6.52 3.07
C ASP A 531 -28.05 -7.49 4.16
N ARG A 532 -28.46 -8.70 3.77
CA ARG A 532 -29.02 -9.73 4.68
C ARG A 532 -30.22 -9.23 5.49
N ASN A 533 -31.12 -8.52 4.84
CA ASN A 533 -32.34 -8.00 5.43
C ASN A 533 -33.61 -8.66 4.89
N ASN A 534 -33.47 -9.69 4.05
CA ASN A 534 -34.57 -10.34 3.33
C ASN A 534 -35.39 -9.33 2.50
N VAL A 535 -34.73 -8.35 1.89
CA VAL A 535 -35.37 -7.39 1.00
C VAL A 535 -35.61 -8.05 -0.35
N THR A 536 -36.83 -7.91 -0.88
CA THR A 536 -37.18 -8.41 -2.21
C THR A 536 -37.10 -7.30 -3.26
N LEU A 537 -37.37 -7.65 -4.52
CA LEU A 537 -37.52 -6.71 -5.63
C LEU A 537 -38.45 -5.53 -5.32
N GLN A 538 -39.51 -5.75 -4.53
CA GLN A 538 -40.42 -4.67 -4.16
C GLN A 538 -39.73 -3.67 -3.23
N GLY A 539 -39.04 -4.13 -2.19
CA GLY A 539 -38.30 -3.24 -1.29
C GLY A 539 -37.16 -2.50 -2.00
N TYR A 540 -36.46 -3.14 -2.93
CA TYR A 540 -35.46 -2.44 -3.76
C TYR A 540 -36.07 -1.40 -4.69
N SER A 541 -37.26 -1.66 -5.22
CA SER A 541 -38.00 -0.67 -6.01
C SER A 541 -38.36 0.56 -5.17
N ASP A 542 -38.79 0.36 -3.93
CA ASP A 542 -39.09 1.44 -2.98
C ASP A 542 -37.82 2.27 -2.67
N ILE A 543 -36.67 1.62 -2.45
CA ILE A 543 -35.37 2.30 -2.23
C ILE A 543 -34.94 3.07 -3.48
N ALA A 544 -34.99 2.45 -4.66
CA ALA A 544 -34.63 3.10 -5.93
C ALA A 544 -35.54 4.30 -6.23
N TYR A 545 -36.81 4.25 -5.83
CA TYR A 545 -37.73 5.37 -5.91
C TYR A 545 -37.29 6.53 -5.00
N ALA A 546 -37.01 6.24 -3.72
CA ALA A 546 -36.57 7.25 -2.77
C ALA A 546 -35.24 7.92 -3.14
N LEU A 547 -34.27 7.15 -3.65
CA LEU A 547 -32.96 7.67 -4.01
C LEU A 547 -33.01 8.69 -5.17
N GLN A 548 -34.06 8.69 -6.00
CA GLN A 548 -34.20 9.68 -7.08
C GLN A 548 -34.23 11.11 -6.57
N SER A 549 -34.89 11.34 -5.43
CA SER A 549 -34.95 12.65 -4.76
C SER A 549 -33.85 12.86 -3.71
N ASN A 550 -33.14 11.81 -3.30
CA ASN A 550 -32.05 11.91 -2.34
C ASN A 550 -30.70 12.17 -3.03
N TYR A 551 -30.03 13.24 -2.62
CA TYR A 551 -28.70 13.63 -3.14
C TYR A 551 -27.58 13.48 -2.11
N SER A 552 -27.88 13.03 -0.89
CA SER A 552 -26.91 12.91 0.20
C SER A 552 -26.22 11.55 0.23
N VAL A 553 -26.95 10.47 -0.07
CA VAL A 553 -26.44 9.11 -0.06
C VAL A 553 -25.49 8.94 -1.25
N LYS A 554 -24.23 8.62 -0.95
CA LYS A 554 -23.15 8.43 -1.92
C LYS A 554 -22.80 6.98 -2.11
N PHE A 555 -22.89 6.19 -1.03
CA PHE A 555 -22.45 4.81 -1.00
C PHE A 555 -23.52 3.92 -0.37
N LEU A 556 -23.95 2.93 -1.14
CA LEU A 556 -24.91 1.92 -0.71
C LEU A 556 -24.38 0.60 -1.26
N PRO A 557 -23.60 -0.18 -0.48
CA PRO A 557 -22.94 -1.39 -0.97
C PRO A 557 -23.94 -2.35 -1.62
N PHE A 558 -23.49 -3.05 -2.68
CA PHE A 558 -24.34 -4.00 -3.38
C PHE A 558 -24.77 -5.11 -2.42
N PRO A 559 -26.08 -5.36 -2.22
CA PRO A 559 -26.58 -6.30 -1.23
C PRO A 559 -26.50 -7.73 -1.78
N VAL A 560 -25.29 -8.31 -1.77
CA VAL A 560 -24.98 -9.59 -2.44
C VAL A 560 -25.95 -10.71 -2.03
N HIS A 561 -26.25 -10.84 -0.74
CA HIS A 561 -27.05 -11.97 -0.25
C HIS A 561 -28.51 -11.87 -0.68
N ASP A 562 -29.13 -10.71 -0.44
CA ASP A 562 -30.54 -10.49 -0.75
C ASP A 562 -30.76 -10.36 -2.28
N ALA A 563 -29.84 -9.70 -3.00
CA ALA A 563 -29.89 -9.60 -4.46
C ALA A 563 -29.73 -10.95 -5.14
N MET A 564 -28.87 -11.85 -4.62
CA MET A 564 -28.74 -13.20 -5.17
C MET A 564 -30.06 -13.99 -5.12
N LEU A 565 -30.86 -13.81 -4.06
CA LEU A 565 -32.18 -14.42 -3.95
C LEU A 565 -33.16 -13.82 -4.98
N CYS A 566 -33.10 -12.51 -5.21
CA CYS A 566 -33.91 -11.83 -6.23
C CYS A 566 -33.50 -12.22 -7.66
N MET A 567 -32.21 -12.36 -7.92
CA MET A 567 -31.67 -12.78 -9.22
C MET A 567 -32.13 -14.17 -9.62
N LYS A 568 -32.34 -15.09 -8.66
CA LYS A 568 -32.90 -16.42 -8.92
C LYS A 568 -34.37 -16.39 -9.36
N THR A 569 -35.14 -15.39 -8.90
CA THR A 569 -36.59 -15.32 -9.16
C THR A 569 -36.94 -14.43 -10.34
N ALA A 570 -36.28 -13.28 -10.50
CA ALA A 570 -36.42 -12.40 -11.66
C ALA A 570 -35.11 -11.64 -11.96
N PRO A 571 -34.19 -12.23 -12.77
CA PRO A 571 -32.86 -11.69 -13.01
C PRO A 571 -32.89 -10.32 -13.71
N GLU A 572 -33.61 -10.20 -14.83
CA GLU A 572 -33.66 -8.95 -15.61
C GLU A 572 -34.20 -7.76 -14.80
N ARG A 573 -35.27 -7.98 -14.02
CA ARG A 573 -35.85 -6.93 -13.17
C ARG A 573 -34.90 -6.53 -12.05
N THR A 574 -34.23 -7.51 -11.43
CA THR A 574 -33.27 -7.26 -10.36
C THR A 574 -32.09 -6.44 -10.88
N GLU A 575 -31.52 -6.84 -12.01
CA GLU A 575 -30.42 -6.13 -12.67
C GLU A 575 -30.81 -4.69 -13.01
N ASN A 576 -32.00 -4.47 -13.59
CA ASN A 576 -32.48 -3.14 -13.94
C ASN A 576 -32.63 -2.22 -12.72
N ILE A 577 -33.19 -2.72 -11.61
CA ILE A 577 -33.34 -1.94 -10.37
C ILE A 577 -31.97 -1.64 -9.75
N MET A 578 -31.08 -2.63 -9.69
CA MET A 578 -29.74 -2.45 -9.13
C MET A 578 -28.90 -1.47 -9.94
N ARG A 579 -28.95 -1.56 -11.27
CA ARG A 579 -28.32 -0.59 -12.18
C ARG A 579 -28.86 0.82 -11.93
N ARG A 580 -30.19 0.97 -11.82
CA ARG A 580 -30.81 2.26 -11.51
C ARG A 580 -30.33 2.84 -10.18
N ILE A 581 -30.21 2.01 -9.13
CA ILE A 581 -29.65 2.44 -7.84
C ILE A 581 -28.20 2.91 -8.03
N GLN A 582 -27.37 2.14 -8.73
CA GLN A 582 -25.97 2.50 -8.99
C GLN A 582 -25.83 3.81 -9.78
N ASP A 583 -26.64 4.01 -10.82
CA ASP A 583 -26.63 5.24 -11.62
C ASP A 583 -26.98 6.48 -10.77
N ILE A 584 -27.95 6.34 -9.87
CA ILE A 584 -28.33 7.41 -8.94
C ILE A 584 -27.21 7.71 -7.93
N LEU A 585 -26.54 6.68 -7.41
CA LEU A 585 -25.40 6.88 -6.49
C LEU A 585 -24.22 7.52 -7.23
N TYR A 586 -23.95 7.09 -8.46
CA TYR A 586 -22.93 7.70 -9.31
C TYR A 586 -23.23 9.18 -9.56
N ARG A 587 -24.49 9.56 -9.79
CA ARG A 587 -24.92 10.97 -9.86
C ARG A 587 -24.57 11.74 -8.59
N ASN A 588 -24.77 11.15 -7.42
CA ASN A 588 -24.52 11.81 -6.13
C ASN A 588 -23.02 11.95 -5.79
N VAL A 589 -22.17 11.07 -6.34
CA VAL A 589 -20.70 11.13 -6.20
C VAL A 589 -20.06 12.01 -7.27
N SER A 590 -20.68 12.08 -8.46
CA SER A 590 -20.19 12.89 -9.57
C SER A 590 -20.45 14.37 -9.31
N PRO A 591 -19.44 15.25 -9.44
CA PRO A 591 -19.68 16.68 -9.33
C PRO A 591 -20.59 17.13 -10.48
N MET A 592 -21.84 17.47 -10.17
CA MET A 592 -22.73 18.18 -11.10
C MET A 592 -22.09 19.53 -11.46
N LYS A 593 -21.27 19.55 -12.52
CA LYS A 593 -20.86 20.77 -13.21
C LYS A 593 -21.97 21.15 -14.19
N TYR A 594 -22.91 21.97 -13.75
CA TYR A 594 -23.50 22.94 -14.68
C TYR A 594 -22.53 24.12 -14.80
N SER A 595 -21.60 24.01 -15.75
CA SER A 595 -21.00 25.14 -16.48
C SER A 595 -20.02 24.61 -17.53
N ASN A 596 -20.35 24.91 -18.79
CA ASN A 596 -19.48 25.00 -19.96
C ASN A 596 -18.34 23.97 -20.10
N GLY A 597 -18.60 22.90 -20.85
CA GLY A 597 -17.74 22.48 -21.97
C GLY A 597 -16.26 22.18 -21.73
N GLN A 598 -15.81 21.84 -20.52
CA GLN A 598 -14.39 21.52 -20.26
C GLN A 598 -14.15 20.29 -19.37
N ALA A 599 -15.19 19.56 -18.95
CA ALA A 599 -15.05 18.40 -18.06
C ALA A 599 -15.16 17.03 -18.74
N PHE A 600 -15.07 16.96 -20.07
CA PHE A 600 -15.09 15.71 -20.83
C PHE A 600 -13.66 15.28 -21.23
N ARG A 601 -12.76 15.05 -20.25
CA ARG A 601 -11.39 14.53 -20.53
C ARG A 601 -10.82 13.54 -19.52
N LEU A 602 -11.63 12.97 -18.62
CA LEU A 602 -11.13 11.99 -17.64
C LEU A 602 -11.75 10.59 -17.75
N GLN A 603 -12.55 10.30 -18.79
CA GLN A 603 -13.00 8.93 -19.11
C GLN A 603 -12.59 8.42 -20.50
N GLN A 604 -11.72 9.15 -21.21
CA GLN A 604 -10.99 8.66 -22.40
C GLN A 604 -9.46 8.70 -22.20
N GLY A 605 -9.01 8.86 -20.95
CA GLY A 605 -7.61 9.12 -20.61
C GLY A 605 -6.72 7.89 -20.44
N PHE A 606 -7.01 6.78 -21.12
CA PHE A 606 -6.10 5.62 -21.11
C PHE A 606 -4.96 5.72 -22.13
N LEU A 607 -4.94 6.73 -23.00
CA LEU A 607 -3.91 6.84 -24.05
C LEU A 607 -3.67 8.30 -24.42
N LEU A 608 -2.74 8.99 -23.74
CA LEU A 608 -1.97 10.07 -24.35
C LEU A 608 -0.59 10.09 -23.67
N SER A 609 0.44 9.62 -24.38
CA SER A 609 1.82 9.69 -23.90
C SER A 609 2.26 11.15 -23.75
N SER A 610 3.24 11.41 -22.89
CA SER A 610 3.92 12.71 -22.75
C SER A 610 4.38 13.31 -24.09
N THR A 611 4.60 12.46 -25.09
CA THR A 611 4.91 12.81 -26.47
C THR A 611 3.76 13.55 -27.17
N GLN A 612 2.50 13.18 -26.93
CA GLN A 612 1.36 13.86 -27.55
C GLN A 612 1.19 15.29 -27.02
N GLN A 613 1.39 15.51 -25.72
CA GLN A 613 1.34 16.83 -25.11
C GLN A 613 2.46 17.75 -25.61
N GLN A 614 3.64 17.19 -25.91
CA GLN A 614 4.74 17.93 -26.54
C GLN A 614 4.44 18.28 -28.00
N VAL A 615 3.82 17.36 -28.75
CA VAL A 615 3.38 17.61 -30.13
C VAL A 615 2.30 18.68 -30.19
N ASP A 616 1.31 18.65 -29.30
CA ASP A 616 0.27 19.69 -29.23
C ASP A 616 0.87 21.07 -28.92
N ARG A 617 1.88 21.12 -28.04
CA ARG A 617 2.63 22.36 -27.75
C ARG A 617 3.39 22.86 -28.98
N LEU A 618 4.08 21.97 -29.71
CA LEU A 618 4.85 22.30 -30.91
C LEU A 618 3.95 22.75 -32.07
N VAL A 619 2.79 22.12 -32.28
CA VAL A 619 1.81 22.53 -33.30
C VAL A 619 1.26 23.91 -32.99
N LEU A 620 0.92 24.19 -31.73
CA LEU A 620 0.48 25.53 -31.30
C LEU A 620 1.56 26.60 -31.51
N GLN A 621 2.79 26.31 -31.10
CA GLN A 621 3.93 27.22 -31.28
C GLN A 621 4.24 27.48 -32.75
N THR A 622 4.21 26.44 -33.60
CA THR A 622 4.43 26.55 -35.04
C THR A 622 3.32 27.36 -35.71
N GLY A 623 2.06 27.14 -35.31
CA GLY A 623 0.91 27.93 -35.77
C GLY A 623 0.97 29.41 -35.37
N GLU A 624 1.53 29.72 -34.20
CA GLU A 624 1.80 31.11 -33.79
C GLU A 624 2.92 31.77 -34.59
N VAL A 625 4.00 31.04 -34.89
CA VAL A 625 5.09 31.53 -35.74
C VAL A 625 4.59 31.82 -37.16
N VAL A 626 3.77 30.94 -37.73
CA VAL A 626 3.13 31.15 -39.05
C VAL A 626 2.22 32.37 -39.06
N ARG A 627 1.39 32.56 -38.02
CA ARG A 627 0.54 33.77 -37.89
C ARG A 627 1.36 35.05 -37.72
N THR A 628 2.50 34.97 -37.04
CA THR A 628 3.40 36.11 -36.85
C THR A 628 4.10 36.48 -38.15
N LEU A 629 4.55 35.50 -38.94
CA LEU A 629 5.12 35.69 -40.27
C LEU A 629 4.13 36.33 -41.27
N ARG A 630 2.83 36.01 -41.18
CA ARG A 630 1.78 36.71 -41.95
C ARG A 630 1.65 38.19 -41.60
N ARG A 631 1.89 38.55 -40.34
CA ARG A 631 1.74 39.95 -39.86
C ARG A 631 2.93 40.83 -40.20
N SER A 632 4.11 40.25 -40.43
CA SER A 632 5.33 41.00 -40.72
C SER A 632 5.54 41.37 -42.19
N GLY A 633 4.63 40.99 -43.10
CA GLY A 633 4.50 41.62 -44.42
C GLY A 633 5.74 41.61 -45.32
N SER A 634 6.67 40.65 -45.15
CA SER A 634 7.82 40.52 -46.04
C SER A 634 7.51 39.56 -47.20
N ASP A 635 7.29 40.14 -48.38
CA ASP A 635 7.28 39.44 -49.68
C ASP A 635 8.65 38.81 -49.94
N LEU A 636 8.82 37.57 -49.53
CA LEU A 636 9.92 36.70 -49.94
C LEU A 636 9.32 35.35 -50.35
N GLY A 637 8.89 35.24 -51.61
CA GLY A 637 8.94 34.03 -52.44
C GLY A 637 8.48 32.66 -51.88
N GLY A 638 7.63 32.60 -50.85
CA GLY A 638 7.39 31.37 -50.09
C GLY A 638 5.91 31.00 -49.88
N SER A 639 4.99 31.40 -50.76
CA SER A 639 3.56 31.08 -50.62
C SER A 639 3.29 29.58 -50.60
N ASN A 640 4.03 28.79 -51.38
CA ASN A 640 3.88 27.33 -51.45
C ASN A 640 4.39 26.61 -50.19
N SER A 641 5.50 27.07 -49.60
CA SER A 641 6.05 26.50 -48.37
C SER A 641 5.15 26.75 -47.16
N LEU A 642 4.49 27.91 -47.09
CA LEU A 642 3.52 28.21 -46.02
C LEU A 642 2.25 27.36 -46.14
N GLN A 643 1.70 27.21 -47.35
CA GLN A 643 0.56 26.32 -47.59
C GLN A 643 0.89 24.86 -47.30
N TRP A 644 2.11 24.43 -47.58
CA TRP A 644 2.55 23.06 -47.30
C TRP A 644 2.74 22.79 -45.80
N VAL A 645 3.27 23.75 -45.04
CA VAL A 645 3.34 23.66 -43.56
C VAL A 645 1.94 23.69 -42.93
N GLU A 646 1.01 24.49 -43.46
CA GLU A 646 -0.41 24.44 -43.03
C GLU A 646 -1.05 23.07 -43.34
N GLY A 647 -0.71 22.46 -44.49
CA GLY A 647 -1.10 21.09 -44.83
C GLY A 647 -0.55 20.04 -43.86
N LEU A 648 0.73 20.15 -43.48
CA LEU A 648 1.36 19.24 -42.50
C LEU A 648 0.74 19.38 -41.09
N ILE A 649 0.34 20.58 -40.68
CA ILE A 649 -0.39 20.79 -39.42
C ILE A 649 -1.77 20.15 -39.49
N ALA A 650 -2.49 20.32 -40.60
CA ALA A 650 -3.79 19.70 -40.81
C ALA A 650 -3.70 18.15 -40.85
N ASP A 651 -2.65 17.61 -41.49
CA ASP A 651 -2.39 16.17 -41.52
C ASP A 651 -2.00 15.62 -40.15
N ALA A 652 -1.22 16.38 -39.37
CA ALA A 652 -0.90 16.05 -37.98
C ALA A 652 -2.13 16.08 -37.06
N ASP A 653 -3.10 16.96 -37.30
CA ASP A 653 -4.37 16.96 -36.57
C ASP A 653 -5.32 15.84 -37.04
N ASN A 654 -5.31 15.50 -38.33
CA ASN A 654 -6.07 14.39 -38.89
C ASN A 654 -5.51 13.02 -38.43
N SER A 655 -4.19 12.86 -38.31
CA SER A 655 -3.57 11.63 -37.83
C SER A 655 -3.90 11.32 -36.36
N LYS A 656 -4.25 12.34 -35.56
CA LYS A 656 -4.76 12.18 -34.18
C LYS A 656 -6.10 11.46 -34.12
N GLN A 657 -6.93 11.59 -35.16
CA GLN A 657 -8.26 10.95 -35.21
C GLN A 657 -8.19 9.47 -35.64
N VAL A 658 -7.09 9.04 -36.27
CA VAL A 658 -6.98 7.71 -36.91
C VAL A 658 -6.17 6.70 -36.06
N GLY A 659 -5.56 7.11 -34.95
CA GLY A 659 -4.92 6.19 -33.99
C GLY A 659 -3.67 5.46 -34.52
N VAL A 660 -2.86 6.12 -35.35
CA VAL A 660 -1.66 5.51 -35.95
C VAL A 660 -0.46 5.64 -35.00
N GLY A 661 0.22 4.51 -34.75
CA GLY A 661 1.27 4.36 -33.72
C GLY A 661 2.56 5.19 -33.90
N ALA A 662 3.33 5.27 -32.82
CA ALA A 662 4.49 6.16 -32.59
C ALA A 662 5.61 6.14 -33.66
N GLY A 663 5.68 5.12 -34.52
CA GLY A 663 6.65 5.05 -35.62
C GLY A 663 6.39 6.09 -36.72
N PHE A 664 5.14 6.42 -37.01
CA PHE A 664 4.78 7.36 -38.08
C PHE A 664 5.07 8.81 -37.67
N LEU A 665 4.88 9.14 -36.38
CA LEU A 665 5.17 10.47 -35.83
C LEU A 665 6.68 10.80 -35.83
N LYS A 666 7.54 9.79 -35.65
CA LYS A 666 9.01 9.97 -35.61
C LYS A 666 9.57 10.31 -37.00
N LEU A 667 9.04 9.67 -38.05
CA LEU A 667 9.32 9.99 -39.45
C LEU A 667 8.81 11.39 -39.84
N PHE A 668 7.65 11.78 -39.30
CA PHE A 668 7.06 13.10 -39.54
C PHE A 668 7.86 14.25 -38.89
N ILE A 669 8.39 14.03 -37.68
CA ILE A 669 9.26 15.00 -36.99
C ILE A 669 10.61 15.15 -37.71
N LEU A 670 11.20 14.06 -38.21
CA LEU A 670 12.42 14.11 -39.02
C LEU A 670 12.22 14.90 -40.31
N ALA A 671 11.08 14.71 -40.99
CA ALA A 671 10.71 15.48 -42.16
C ALA A 671 10.52 16.99 -41.85
N LEU A 672 9.90 17.33 -40.72
CA LEU A 672 9.74 18.73 -40.29
C LEU A 672 11.09 19.41 -39.96
N VAL A 673 12.05 18.68 -39.39
CA VAL A 673 13.39 19.19 -39.08
C VAL A 673 14.22 19.40 -40.36
N GLU A 674 14.14 18.51 -41.36
CA GLU A 674 14.77 18.71 -42.67
C GLU A 674 14.20 19.94 -43.39
N VAL A 675 12.90 20.18 -43.27
CA VAL A 675 12.22 21.33 -43.90
C VAL A 675 12.61 22.66 -43.26
N MET A 676 12.80 22.69 -41.94
CA MET A 676 13.33 23.85 -41.23
C MET A 676 14.77 24.18 -41.68
N PHE A 677 15.57 23.16 -42.04
CA PHE A 677 16.92 23.34 -42.56
C PHE A 677 16.94 23.92 -44.00
N ILE A 678 15.93 23.58 -44.82
CA ILE A 678 15.87 23.98 -46.24
C ILE A 678 15.29 25.41 -46.42
N THR A 679 14.47 25.90 -45.47
CA THR A 679 13.72 27.18 -45.62
C THR A 679 14.39 28.42 -45.01
N LEU A 680 15.50 28.28 -44.28
CA LEU A 680 16.24 29.42 -43.72
C LEU A 680 17.33 29.92 -44.67
N SER A 681 17.04 31.02 -45.35
CA SER A 681 17.97 31.71 -46.27
C SER A 681 19.34 32.05 -45.65
N LEU A 682 20.38 32.03 -46.49
CA LEU A 682 21.80 32.29 -46.18
C LEU A 682 22.08 33.51 -45.26
N SER A 683 21.17 34.48 -45.17
CA SER A 683 21.32 35.68 -44.33
C SER A 683 21.31 35.38 -42.82
N PHE A 684 20.61 34.32 -42.40
CA PHE A 684 20.54 33.92 -40.98
C PHE A 684 21.75 33.08 -40.56
N LEU A 685 22.28 32.25 -41.48
CA LEU A 685 23.54 31.53 -41.27
C LEU A 685 24.74 32.47 -41.16
N LEU A 686 24.74 33.61 -41.88
CA LEU A 686 25.79 34.62 -41.74
C LEU A 686 25.71 35.36 -40.40
N HIS A 687 24.50 35.66 -39.91
CA HIS A 687 24.33 36.25 -38.57
C HIS A 687 24.63 35.26 -37.44
N LEU A 688 24.29 33.99 -37.59
CA LEU A 688 24.63 32.95 -36.62
C LEU A 688 26.14 32.65 -36.61
N TYR A 689 26.82 32.68 -37.77
CA TYR A 689 28.28 32.56 -37.87
C TYR A 689 29.02 33.76 -37.24
N ILE A 690 28.49 34.99 -37.41
CA ILE A 690 29.01 36.20 -36.74
C ILE A 690 28.74 36.13 -35.23
N PHE A 691 27.57 35.65 -34.81
CA PHE A 691 27.20 35.53 -33.40
C PHE A 691 28.01 34.43 -32.68
N LEU A 692 28.26 33.29 -33.33
CA LEU A 692 29.12 32.21 -32.81
C LEU A 692 30.60 32.62 -32.77
N ASN A 693 31.11 33.39 -33.74
CA ASN A 693 32.48 33.94 -33.67
C ASN A 693 32.62 35.03 -32.59
N PHE A 694 31.58 35.84 -32.36
CA PHE A 694 31.60 36.82 -31.27
C PHE A 694 31.63 36.12 -29.91
N TYR A 695 30.82 35.06 -29.73
CA TYR A 695 30.74 34.28 -28.49
C TYR A 695 32.02 33.47 -28.19
N LEU A 696 32.70 32.94 -29.22
CA LEU A 696 33.96 32.21 -29.08
C LEU A 696 35.20 33.11 -28.84
N SER A 697 35.09 34.42 -29.08
CA SER A 697 36.18 35.39 -28.81
C SER A 697 36.16 36.00 -27.40
N THR A 698 35.07 35.81 -26.64
CA THR A 698 34.85 36.45 -25.32
C THR A 698 35.12 35.56 -24.10
N GLU A 699 35.49 34.28 -24.26
CA GLU A 699 35.84 33.38 -23.13
C GLU A 699 37.35 33.12 -22.95
N HIS A 700 38.24 33.88 -23.58
CA HIS A 700 39.67 33.86 -23.25
C HIS A 700 40.14 35.00 -22.31
N LEU A 701 39.23 35.76 -21.70
CA LEU A 701 39.56 36.74 -20.65
C LEU A 701 38.61 36.65 -19.46
N ARG A 702 38.84 35.68 -18.58
CA ARG A 702 38.66 35.79 -17.12
C ARG A 702 39.28 34.57 -16.40
N CYS A 703 40.57 34.34 -16.68
CA CYS A 703 41.51 33.81 -15.69
C CYS A 703 42.47 34.96 -15.36
N PHE A 704 42.19 35.67 -14.27
CA PHE A 704 43.15 36.22 -13.32
C PHE A 704 42.42 36.53 -12.01
#